data_AF-A0A401SQK4-F1
#
_entry.id   AF-A0A401SQK4-F1
#
_cell.length_a   1.000
_cell.length_b   1.000
_cell.length_c   1.000
_cell.angle_alpha   90.00
_cell.angle_beta   90.00
_cell.angle_gamma   90.00
#
_symmetry.space_group_name_H-M   'P 1'
#
loop_
_entity.id
_entity.type
_entity.pdbx_description
1 polymer ?
#
loop_
_entity_poly.entity_id
_entity_poly.type
_entity_poly.pdbx_seq_one_letter_code
_entity_poly.pdbx_strand_id
1 'polypeptide(L)'
;MRQLCTILICDRCLQRQSIASCFIEMRFTEACCFTDYLSQGVDLSGIEVIENDLLFIARARLEVENQAKRLLEQGMETQNPTQVGTALQVFYNLGTLKETINSVVDGYRVSLEDNVSNALDIKMLTQPIQATSRGPGRATMPTPGNTPAFRAALWTNMEKLMDQICAACGQVQHLQKVLTKKRDPVTHICFIDEIIKDNQADILYTFWNSVTEILTLKFQQATNSSTFLKQAFEGEYPKLLRLYNDLWKRLQQYSQSIQNSITTGGNSDSPPELPAAEEDTQDLFMLKKQDYDPEKALKDSLQFYESAYLSKSLSRLFDPINLVFPPGGRNPPSNDELDSIIKTIASEFNVASVDLNLSLAVARNVAKTIQLFGVKSEQLLSTQGDASQVIGPLTEGQRRNVAVVNSLYKLNQLMLKVLSTLSSLPSAAEQTIRMALEAIQALMGNAVQPLLNSVEDSVEAIIITMHQEDFAGSSSGKPDVPCSLYMKELQGFISRIVNDYFKNFECMDFIYDSTENIAQRAIQLFIRNASLLKSLGEGGKMRLAADFAQMELAVAPLCRRVSDLGKSYRLLRSFRPLLFQTSEHIASSPAVGDIVPYSTILHFLFTRAPPDLKPPHQRAEWSIARYSQWLDDHPSEKDRLILIRGALEAYVQSVRAREGKEFAPVYPIMLQLLQKAMSIVQ
;
A
#
# COMPACT_ATOMS: atom_id res chain seq x y z
N MET A 1 32.06 -72.35 27.73
CA MET A 1 32.86 -72.21 28.97
C MET A 1 33.54 -70.86 29.12
N ARG A 2 34.48 -70.42 28.26
CA ARG A 2 35.09 -69.07 28.38
C ARG A 2 34.07 -67.92 28.37
N GLN A 3 33.13 -67.94 27.42
CA GLN A 3 32.00 -66.99 27.35
C GLN A 3 31.11 -67.01 28.59
N LEU A 4 30.75 -68.21 29.08
CA LEU A 4 30.00 -68.42 30.32
C LEU A 4 30.71 -67.84 31.55
N CYS A 5 32.04 -68.04 31.66
CA CYS A 5 32.84 -67.42 32.71
C CYS A 5 32.87 -65.90 32.58
N THR A 6 32.96 -65.35 31.36
CA THR A 6 32.91 -63.91 31.14
C THR A 6 31.55 -63.31 31.55
N ILE A 7 30.45 -64.00 31.23
CA ILE A 7 29.09 -63.62 31.64
C ILE A 7 28.95 -63.65 33.18
N LEU A 8 29.39 -64.73 33.84
CA LEU A 8 29.35 -64.85 35.31
C LEU A 8 30.28 -63.85 36.04
N ILE A 9 31.41 -63.47 35.42
CA ILE A 9 32.31 -62.44 35.95
C ILE A 9 31.69 -61.05 35.80
N CYS A 10 31.08 -60.75 34.65
CA CYS A 10 30.31 -59.53 34.44
C CYS A 10 29.15 -59.43 35.42
N ASP A 11 28.39 -60.52 35.62
CA ASP A 11 27.25 -60.56 36.54
C ASP A 11 27.66 -60.34 38.01
N ARG A 12 28.75 -60.98 38.47
CA ARG A 12 29.31 -60.68 39.80
C ARG A 12 29.79 -59.25 39.96
N CYS A 13 30.28 -58.62 38.89
CA CYS A 13 30.65 -57.20 38.90
C CYS A 13 29.40 -56.30 38.94
N LEU A 14 28.33 -56.66 38.22
CA LEU A 14 27.03 -55.98 38.22
C LEU A 14 26.36 -56.06 39.62
N GLN A 15 26.31 -57.25 40.24
CA GLN A 15 25.76 -57.44 41.60
C GLN A 15 26.50 -56.60 42.65
N ARG A 16 27.83 -56.45 42.53
CA ARG A 16 28.64 -55.58 43.42
C ARG A 16 28.44 -54.08 43.16
N GLN A 17 28.07 -53.69 41.95
CA GLN A 17 27.91 -52.28 41.55
C GLN A 17 26.51 -51.71 41.85
N SER A 18 25.48 -52.55 42.02
CA SER A 18 24.09 -52.10 42.32
C SER A 18 23.90 -51.39 43.68
N ILE A 19 24.95 -51.26 44.50
CA ILE A 19 24.88 -50.78 45.88
C ILE A 19 25.26 -49.27 46.01
N ALA A 20 25.74 -48.60 44.95
CA ALA A 20 26.23 -47.22 45.07
C ALA A 20 25.66 -46.25 44.00
N SER A 21 25.25 -45.07 44.48
CA SER A 21 24.44 -44.04 43.81
C SER A 21 24.94 -43.56 42.43
N CYS A 22 23.99 -43.47 41.48
CA CYS A 22 23.82 -42.58 40.32
C CYS A 22 24.98 -42.43 39.31
N PHE A 23 26.24 -42.26 39.72
CA PHE A 23 27.39 -42.14 38.81
C PHE A 23 27.89 -43.49 38.27
N ILE A 24 27.38 -44.60 38.81
CA ILE A 24 27.81 -45.98 38.50
C ILE A 24 26.89 -46.65 37.45
N GLU A 25 25.75 -46.05 37.12
CA GLU A 25 24.75 -46.58 36.17
C GLU A 25 25.20 -46.58 34.70
N MET A 26 26.12 -45.71 34.28
CA MET A 26 26.66 -45.73 32.90
C MET A 26 27.51 -46.97 32.62
N ARG A 27 28.40 -47.34 33.55
CA ARG A 27 29.19 -48.58 33.43
C ARG A 27 28.31 -49.82 33.57
N PHE A 28 27.25 -49.73 34.37
CA PHE A 28 26.26 -50.79 34.53
C PHE A 28 25.50 -51.04 33.23
N THR A 29 25.08 -49.99 32.52
CA THR A 29 24.40 -50.13 31.20
C THR A 29 25.30 -50.63 30.09
N GLU A 30 26.56 -50.17 30.02
CA GLU A 30 27.57 -50.73 29.11
C GLU A 30 27.81 -52.22 29.39
N ALA A 31 27.91 -52.60 30.66
CA ALA A 31 28.08 -54.00 31.07
C ALA A 31 26.85 -54.86 30.71
N CYS A 32 25.63 -54.35 30.93
CA CYS A 32 24.40 -55.03 30.52
C CYS A 32 24.33 -55.26 29.01
N CYS A 33 24.66 -54.25 28.20
CA CYS A 33 24.66 -54.38 26.74
C CYS A 33 25.78 -55.31 26.23
N PHE A 34 26.92 -55.34 26.92
CA PHE A 34 27.98 -56.30 26.63
C PHE A 34 27.53 -57.75 26.91
N THR A 35 26.77 -57.99 27.99
CA THR A 35 26.14 -59.30 28.24
C THR A 35 25.09 -59.67 27.20
N ASP A 36 24.27 -58.72 26.73
CA ASP A 36 23.28 -58.96 25.66
C ASP A 36 23.94 -59.24 24.30
N TYR A 37 25.05 -58.57 23.99
CA TYR A 37 25.84 -58.88 22.80
C TYR A 37 26.51 -60.26 22.89
N LEU A 38 26.97 -60.65 24.08
CA LEU A 38 27.55 -61.97 24.31
C LEU A 38 26.53 -63.11 24.31
N SER A 39 25.24 -62.82 24.52
CA SER A 39 24.14 -63.80 24.49
C SER A 39 23.50 -63.91 23.09
N GLN A 40 23.70 -62.95 22.19
CA GLN A 40 23.27 -63.03 20.79
C GLN A 40 23.99 -64.18 20.04
N GLY A 41 23.24 -65.22 19.68
CA GLY A 41 23.71 -66.33 18.85
C GLY A 41 24.06 -67.63 19.59
N VAL A 42 23.81 -67.71 20.90
CA VAL A 42 23.99 -68.94 21.69
C VAL A 42 22.71 -69.26 22.46
N ASP A 43 22.13 -70.44 22.25
CA ASP A 43 21.01 -70.91 23.07
C ASP A 43 21.52 -71.30 24.46
N LEU A 44 21.23 -70.45 25.44
CA LEU A 44 21.61 -70.62 26.85
C LEU A 44 20.44 -71.17 27.69
N SER A 45 19.35 -71.59 27.03
CA SER A 45 18.14 -72.11 27.68
C SER A 45 18.42 -73.46 28.35
N GLY A 46 18.02 -73.64 29.62
CA GLY A 46 18.22 -74.89 30.37
C GLY A 46 19.43 -74.92 31.33
N ILE A 47 20.12 -73.80 31.53
CA ILE A 47 21.15 -73.66 32.58
C ILE A 47 20.58 -72.81 33.72
N GLU A 48 20.10 -73.46 34.80
CA GLU A 48 19.43 -72.81 35.94
C GLU A 48 20.21 -71.64 36.58
N VAL A 49 21.54 -71.68 36.53
CA VAL A 49 22.40 -70.61 37.04
C VAL A 49 22.30 -69.34 36.19
N ILE A 50 22.24 -69.49 34.86
CA ILE A 50 22.18 -68.35 33.91
C ILE A 50 20.76 -67.80 33.82
N GLU A 51 19.72 -68.63 33.94
CA GLU A 51 18.33 -68.18 33.88
C GLU A 51 17.97 -67.21 35.00
N ASN A 52 18.49 -67.46 36.22
CA ASN A 52 18.32 -66.53 37.34
C ASN A 52 19.05 -65.20 37.12
N ASP A 53 20.26 -65.25 36.56
CA ASP A 53 21.06 -64.05 36.25
C ASP A 53 20.43 -63.25 35.09
N LEU A 54 19.88 -63.91 34.07
CA LEU A 54 19.13 -63.27 32.97
C LEU A 54 17.85 -62.57 33.46
N LEU A 55 17.11 -63.19 34.38
CA LEU A 55 15.94 -62.56 35.02
C LEU A 55 16.34 -61.36 35.87
N PHE A 56 17.48 -61.42 36.55
CA PHE A 56 18.03 -60.29 37.31
C PHE A 56 18.43 -59.13 36.38
N ILE A 57 19.16 -59.42 35.29
CA ILE A 57 19.54 -58.42 34.28
C ILE A 57 18.31 -57.77 33.64
N ALA A 58 17.27 -58.55 33.31
CA ALA A 58 16.03 -58.03 32.75
C ALA A 58 15.30 -57.07 33.72
N ARG A 59 15.25 -57.41 35.02
CA ARG A 59 14.66 -56.53 36.06
C ARG A 59 15.48 -55.27 36.26
N ALA A 60 16.80 -55.40 36.34
CA ALA A 60 17.70 -54.25 36.50
C ALA A 60 17.63 -53.31 35.28
N ARG A 61 17.52 -53.86 34.06
CA ARG A 61 17.30 -53.07 32.84
C ARG A 61 16.00 -52.25 32.92
N LEU A 62 14.89 -52.87 33.34
CA LEU A 62 13.62 -52.18 33.51
C LEU A 62 13.68 -51.07 34.58
N GLU A 63 14.39 -51.31 35.69
CA GLU A 63 14.55 -50.33 36.76
C GLU A 63 15.38 -49.12 36.30
N VAL A 64 16.51 -49.36 35.61
CA VAL A 64 17.33 -48.30 35.02
C VAL A 64 16.55 -47.52 33.96
N GLU A 65 15.76 -48.19 33.11
CA GLU A 65 14.92 -47.51 32.12
C GLU A 65 13.88 -46.60 32.79
N ASN A 66 13.23 -47.05 33.87
CA ASN A 66 12.26 -46.24 34.61
C ASN A 66 12.90 -45.06 35.33
N GLN A 67 14.11 -45.23 35.89
CA GLN A 67 14.85 -44.13 36.50
C GLN A 67 15.30 -43.11 35.45
N ALA A 68 15.78 -43.57 34.29
CA ALA A 68 16.14 -42.70 33.16
C ALA A 68 14.93 -41.93 32.63
N LYS A 69 13.73 -42.54 32.56
CA LYS A 69 12.49 -41.86 32.18
C LYS A 69 12.15 -40.73 33.15
N ARG A 70 12.17 -40.99 34.46
CA ARG A 70 11.92 -39.95 35.49
C ARG A 70 12.96 -38.84 35.44
N LEU A 71 14.23 -39.19 35.25
CA LEU A 71 15.33 -38.22 35.12
C LEU A 71 15.17 -37.37 33.87
N LEU A 72 14.70 -37.95 32.77
CA LEU A 72 14.39 -37.23 31.53
C LEU A 72 13.20 -36.29 31.73
N GLU A 73 12.08 -36.76 32.29
CA GLU A 73 10.90 -35.94 32.58
C GLU A 73 11.25 -34.74 33.48
N GLN A 74 11.93 -34.99 34.60
CA GLN A 74 12.36 -33.93 35.51
C GLN A 74 13.37 -32.98 34.84
N GLY A 75 14.30 -33.51 34.05
CA GLY A 75 15.28 -32.71 33.30
C GLY A 75 14.62 -31.83 32.26
N MET A 76 13.55 -32.31 31.62
CA MET A 76 12.77 -31.58 30.62
C MET A 76 11.88 -30.50 31.25
N GLU A 77 11.26 -30.80 32.39
CA GLU A 77 10.48 -29.82 33.17
C GLU A 77 11.34 -28.69 33.74
N THR A 78 12.49 -29.04 34.32
CA THR A 78 13.43 -28.08 34.93
C THR A 78 14.40 -27.46 33.92
N GLN A 79 14.36 -27.90 32.66
CA GLN A 79 15.24 -27.47 31.56
C GLN A 79 16.73 -27.61 31.91
N ASN A 80 17.07 -28.68 32.63
CA ASN A 80 18.42 -28.96 33.08
C ASN A 80 19.18 -29.81 32.03
N PRO A 81 20.14 -29.22 31.30
CA PRO A 81 20.82 -29.90 30.19
C PRO A 81 21.65 -31.11 30.67
N THR A 82 22.10 -31.11 31.92
CA THR A 82 22.88 -32.20 32.50
C THR A 82 22.00 -33.42 32.76
N GLN A 83 20.81 -33.23 33.33
CA GLN A 83 19.87 -34.34 33.60
C GLN A 83 19.35 -34.95 32.30
N VAL A 84 18.92 -34.11 31.35
CA VAL A 84 18.50 -34.55 30.02
C VAL A 84 19.64 -35.29 29.32
N GLY A 85 20.84 -34.72 29.34
CA GLY A 85 22.01 -35.32 28.71
C GLY A 85 22.43 -36.66 29.31
N THR A 86 22.28 -36.85 30.62
CA THR A 86 22.56 -38.12 31.30
C THR A 86 21.50 -39.17 30.96
N ALA A 87 20.22 -38.81 31.00
CA ALA A 87 19.13 -39.73 30.64
C ALA A 87 19.24 -40.20 29.19
N LEU A 88 19.52 -39.28 28.25
CA LEU A 88 19.72 -39.61 26.84
C LEU A 88 20.90 -40.57 26.61
N GLN A 89 22.00 -40.42 27.37
CA GLN A 89 23.13 -41.35 27.30
C GLN A 89 22.73 -42.75 27.75
N VAL A 90 21.91 -42.87 28.81
CA VAL A 90 21.39 -44.16 29.27
C VAL A 90 20.53 -44.82 28.19
N PHE A 91 19.64 -44.07 27.53
CA PHE A 91 18.82 -44.60 26.44
C PHE A 91 19.62 -44.96 25.18
N TYR A 92 20.68 -44.21 24.87
CA TYR A 92 21.61 -44.55 23.80
C TYR A 92 22.30 -45.89 24.07
N ASN A 93 22.86 -46.05 25.28
CA ASN A 93 23.50 -47.29 25.68
C ASN A 93 22.53 -48.47 25.61
N LEU A 94 21.27 -48.29 26.03
CA LEU A 94 20.22 -49.32 26.00
C LEU A 94 19.65 -49.61 24.60
N GLY A 95 20.07 -48.88 23.56
CA GLY A 95 19.59 -49.02 22.19
C GLY A 95 18.16 -48.52 21.94
N THR A 96 17.54 -47.80 22.88
CA THR A 96 16.12 -47.36 22.82
C THR A 96 15.97 -45.86 22.58
N LEU A 97 17.06 -45.13 22.29
CA LEU A 97 17.07 -43.66 22.15
C LEU A 97 16.00 -43.11 21.20
N LYS A 98 15.89 -43.67 19.98
CA LYS A 98 14.94 -43.21 18.95
C LYS A 98 13.49 -43.38 19.39
N GLU A 99 13.16 -44.53 19.99
CA GLU A 99 11.81 -44.83 20.48
C GLU A 99 11.42 -43.89 21.62
N THR A 100 12.34 -43.67 22.58
CA THR A 100 12.09 -42.79 23.72
C THR A 100 11.87 -41.33 23.29
N ILE A 101 12.68 -40.82 22.37
CA ILE A 101 12.52 -39.43 21.88
C ILE A 101 11.21 -39.25 21.12
N ASN A 102 10.86 -40.19 20.23
CA ASN A 102 9.57 -40.16 19.54
C ASN A 102 8.41 -40.23 20.54
N SER A 103 8.48 -41.10 21.55
CA SER A 103 7.47 -41.19 22.60
C SER A 103 7.33 -39.90 23.42
N VAL A 104 8.42 -39.19 23.69
CA VAL A 104 8.39 -37.91 24.42
C VAL A 104 7.77 -36.81 23.56
N VAL A 105 8.18 -36.70 22.29
CA VAL A 105 7.64 -35.71 21.34
C VAL A 105 6.15 -35.97 21.06
N ASP A 106 5.76 -37.24 20.87
CA ASP A 106 4.35 -37.62 20.72
C ASP A 106 3.55 -37.38 22.01
N GLY A 107 4.15 -37.58 23.19
CA GLY A 107 3.54 -37.22 24.47
C GLY A 107 3.19 -35.73 24.56
N TYR A 108 4.10 -34.84 24.13
CA TYR A 108 3.82 -33.40 24.03
C TYR A 108 2.76 -33.08 22.99
N ARG A 109 2.74 -33.80 21.86
CA ARG A 109 1.71 -33.65 20.81
C ARG A 109 0.32 -33.99 21.33
N VAL A 110 0.16 -35.12 22.01
CA VAL A 110 -1.12 -35.57 22.59
C VAL A 110 -1.58 -34.60 23.70
N SER A 111 -0.66 -34.22 24.60
CA SER A 111 -0.95 -33.23 25.64
C SER A 111 -1.42 -31.89 25.06
N LEU A 112 -0.79 -31.44 23.97
CA LEU A 112 -1.23 -30.23 23.27
C LEU A 112 -2.63 -30.41 22.67
N GLU A 113 -2.92 -31.54 22.05
CA GLU A 113 -4.24 -31.83 21.48
C GLU A 113 -5.34 -31.75 22.54
N ASP A 114 -5.11 -32.35 23.71
CA ASP A 114 -6.03 -32.27 24.85
C ASP A 114 -6.16 -30.85 25.40
N ASN A 115 -5.06 -30.10 25.51
CA ASN A 115 -5.08 -28.71 25.95
C ASN A 115 -5.90 -27.81 25.02
N VAL A 116 -5.75 -27.97 23.70
CA VAL A 116 -6.54 -27.24 22.70
C VAL A 116 -8.02 -27.60 22.81
N SER A 117 -8.34 -28.90 22.93
CA SER A 117 -9.73 -29.36 23.09
C SER A 117 -10.37 -28.84 24.38
N ASN A 118 -9.64 -28.84 25.49
CA ASN A 118 -10.12 -28.34 26.78
C ASN A 118 -10.29 -26.81 26.78
N ALA A 119 -9.40 -26.07 26.13
CA ALA A 119 -9.50 -24.61 26.02
C ALA A 119 -10.74 -24.15 25.26
N LEU A 120 -11.21 -24.98 24.30
CA LEU A 120 -12.36 -24.69 23.43
C LEU A 120 -13.67 -25.37 23.88
N ASP A 121 -13.67 -26.13 24.98
CA ASP A 121 -14.87 -26.80 25.48
C ASP A 121 -15.88 -25.79 26.06
N ILE A 122 -17.01 -25.65 25.38
CA ILE A 122 -18.12 -24.77 25.75
C ILE A 122 -18.65 -25.08 27.16
N LYS A 123 -18.65 -26.35 27.59
CA LYS A 123 -19.14 -26.75 28.91
C LYS A 123 -18.23 -26.19 30.01
N MET A 124 -16.92 -26.26 29.80
CA MET A 124 -15.94 -25.69 30.72
C MET A 124 -15.98 -24.16 30.73
N LEU A 125 -16.18 -23.54 29.56
CA LEU A 125 -16.32 -22.08 29.44
C LEU A 125 -17.60 -21.51 30.09
N THR A 126 -18.65 -22.33 30.25
CA THR A 126 -19.95 -21.90 30.79
C THR A 126 -20.19 -22.29 32.26
N GLN A 127 -19.47 -23.28 32.80
CA GLN A 127 -19.52 -23.69 34.21
C GLN A 127 -19.27 -22.56 35.24
N PRO A 128 -18.21 -21.72 35.13
CA PRO A 128 -17.98 -20.64 36.09
C PRO A 128 -19.08 -19.56 36.07
N ILE A 129 -19.83 -19.44 34.96
CA ILE A 129 -20.94 -18.50 34.79
C ILE A 129 -22.20 -19.00 35.51
N GLN A 130 -22.42 -20.32 35.56
CA GLN A 130 -23.57 -20.92 36.22
C GLN A 130 -23.44 -20.94 37.75
N ALA A 131 -22.22 -21.01 38.29
CA ALA A 131 -21.97 -21.02 39.73
C ALA A 131 -22.30 -19.68 40.42
N THR A 132 -22.13 -18.55 39.72
CA THR A 132 -22.39 -17.20 40.23
C THR A 132 -23.87 -16.78 40.15
N SER A 133 -24.73 -17.56 39.47
CA SER A 133 -26.15 -17.25 39.26
C SER A 133 -27.11 -18.00 40.22
N ARG A 134 -26.62 -18.70 41.25
CA ARG A 134 -27.46 -19.49 42.19
C ARG A 134 -27.98 -18.69 43.40
N GLY A 135 -28.47 -17.48 43.18
CA GLY A 135 -29.20 -16.69 44.19
C GLY A 135 -30.72 -16.74 43.95
N PRO A 136 -31.59 -16.83 44.99
CA PRO A 136 -33.03 -16.84 44.78
C PRO A 136 -33.52 -15.51 44.19
N GLY A 137 -34.20 -15.54 43.04
CA GLY A 137 -34.93 -14.37 42.48
C GLY A 137 -34.42 -13.76 41.17
N ARG A 138 -33.46 -14.37 40.44
CA ARG A 138 -33.06 -13.87 39.11
C ARG A 138 -33.69 -14.68 37.97
N ALA A 139 -34.40 -13.97 37.08
CA ALA A 139 -35.06 -14.51 35.90
C ALA A 139 -34.08 -15.30 35.01
N THR A 140 -34.58 -16.35 34.37
CA THR A 140 -33.88 -17.12 33.34
C THR A 140 -33.43 -16.19 32.21
N MET A 141 -32.14 -15.85 32.20
CA MET A 141 -31.47 -15.07 31.16
C MET A 141 -31.49 -15.83 29.82
N PRO A 142 -31.47 -15.11 28.67
CA PRO A 142 -31.44 -15.75 27.36
C PRO A 142 -30.15 -16.58 27.19
N THR A 143 -30.26 -17.58 26.31
CA THR A 143 -29.32 -18.65 25.97
C THR A 143 -27.83 -18.34 26.27
N PRO A 144 -27.06 -19.21 26.99
CA PRO A 144 -25.75 -18.88 27.57
C PRO A 144 -24.60 -18.51 26.62
N GLY A 145 -24.81 -18.49 25.30
CA GLY A 145 -23.74 -18.70 24.34
C GLY A 145 -22.89 -17.49 23.95
N ASN A 146 -23.35 -16.24 24.12
CA ASN A 146 -22.56 -15.07 23.69
C ASN A 146 -22.56 -13.94 24.72
N THR A 147 -22.37 -14.29 25.99
CA THR A 147 -22.28 -13.30 27.07
C THR A 147 -20.88 -12.69 27.16
N PRO A 148 -20.72 -11.44 27.64
CA PRO A 148 -19.40 -10.87 27.91
C PRO A 148 -18.53 -11.74 28.83
N ALA A 149 -19.16 -12.45 29.79
CA ALA A 149 -18.50 -13.39 30.68
C ALA A 149 -17.93 -14.61 29.92
N PHE A 150 -18.70 -15.16 28.98
CA PHE A 150 -18.21 -16.23 28.08
C PHE A 150 -17.03 -15.75 27.24
N ARG A 151 -17.13 -14.55 26.64
CA ARG A 151 -16.02 -13.95 25.86
C ARG A 151 -14.76 -13.77 26.69
N ALA A 152 -14.88 -13.27 27.92
CA ALA A 152 -13.74 -13.12 28.83
C ALA A 152 -13.10 -14.46 29.17
N ALA A 153 -13.90 -15.46 29.56
CA ALA A 153 -13.41 -16.80 29.87
C ALA A 153 -12.71 -17.46 28.68
N LEU A 154 -13.26 -17.32 27.47
CA LEU A 154 -12.65 -17.81 26.23
C LEU A 154 -11.27 -17.19 26.02
N TRP A 155 -11.14 -15.87 26.08
CA TRP A 155 -9.86 -15.21 25.81
C TRP A 155 -8.80 -15.49 26.90
N THR A 156 -9.19 -15.60 28.18
CA THR A 156 -8.28 -16.03 29.24
C THR A 156 -7.78 -17.47 29.02
N ASN A 157 -8.67 -18.38 28.59
CA ASN A 157 -8.25 -19.74 28.25
C ASN A 157 -7.34 -19.78 27.01
N MET A 158 -7.59 -18.93 26.03
CA MET A 158 -6.74 -18.81 24.83
C MET A 158 -5.34 -18.27 25.18
N GLU A 159 -5.23 -17.28 26.07
CA GLU A 159 -3.94 -16.81 26.59
C GLU A 159 -3.18 -17.94 27.27
N LYS A 160 -3.84 -18.69 28.16
CA LYS A 160 -3.26 -19.87 28.82
C LYS A 160 -2.83 -20.94 27.83
N LEU A 161 -3.61 -21.17 26.77
CA LEU A 161 -3.25 -22.11 25.70
C LEU A 161 -1.97 -21.67 24.97
N MET A 162 -1.81 -20.39 24.67
CA MET A 162 -0.57 -19.87 24.07
C MET A 162 0.63 -20.11 24.98
N ASP A 163 0.47 -19.94 26.30
CA ASP A 163 1.54 -20.20 27.27
C ASP A 163 1.94 -21.68 27.29
N GLN A 164 0.97 -22.58 27.22
CA GLN A 164 1.20 -24.03 27.15
C GLN A 164 1.92 -24.43 25.85
N ILE A 165 1.52 -23.87 24.70
CA ILE A 165 2.20 -24.09 23.41
C ILE A 165 3.65 -23.59 23.48
N CYS A 166 3.87 -22.40 24.04
CA CYS A 166 5.20 -21.83 24.18
C CYS A 166 6.11 -22.71 25.05
N ALA A 167 5.59 -23.22 26.17
CA ALA A 167 6.32 -24.11 27.06
C ALA A 167 6.68 -25.44 26.39
N ALA A 168 5.73 -26.07 25.69
CA ALA A 168 5.95 -27.33 24.98
C ALA A 168 6.99 -27.17 23.85
N CYS A 169 6.89 -26.11 23.05
CA CYS A 169 7.89 -25.81 22.02
C CYS A 169 9.27 -25.57 22.62
N GLY A 170 9.35 -24.84 23.74
CA GLY A 170 10.60 -24.60 24.45
C GLY A 170 11.25 -25.88 24.99
N GLN A 171 10.44 -26.81 25.50
CA GLN A 171 10.90 -28.13 25.97
C GLN A 171 11.43 -28.99 24.83
N VAL A 172 10.70 -29.09 23.71
CA VAL A 172 11.15 -29.84 22.52
C VAL A 172 12.43 -29.23 21.93
N GLN A 173 12.52 -27.89 21.90
CA GLN A 173 13.74 -27.20 21.47
C GLN A 173 14.93 -27.50 22.39
N HIS A 174 14.71 -27.52 23.71
CA HIS A 174 15.74 -27.88 24.68
C HIS A 174 16.25 -29.32 24.45
N LEU A 175 15.33 -30.28 24.26
CA LEU A 175 15.66 -31.67 23.95
C LEU A 175 16.53 -31.79 22.69
N GLN A 176 16.09 -31.17 21.59
CA GLN A 176 16.83 -31.18 20.34
C GLN A 176 18.25 -30.62 20.52
N LYS A 177 18.39 -29.49 21.24
CA LYS A 177 19.70 -28.88 21.46
C LYS A 177 20.64 -29.76 22.27
N VAL A 178 20.14 -30.48 23.28
CA VAL A 178 20.95 -31.45 24.04
C VAL A 178 21.37 -32.62 23.15
N LEU A 179 20.48 -33.12 22.29
CA LEU A 179 20.77 -34.17 21.31
C LEU A 179 21.83 -33.75 20.28
N THR A 180 21.83 -32.49 19.84
CA THR A 180 22.83 -31.97 18.90
C THR A 180 24.22 -31.84 19.54
N LYS A 181 24.30 -31.54 20.84
CA LYS A 181 25.57 -31.33 21.55
C LYS A 181 26.16 -32.61 22.15
N LYS A 182 25.33 -33.60 22.50
CA LYS A 182 25.80 -34.87 23.06
C LYS A 182 26.38 -35.76 21.95
N ARG A 183 27.61 -36.21 22.19
CA ARG A 183 28.34 -37.14 21.34
C ARG A 183 28.59 -38.43 22.10
N ASP A 184 28.55 -39.54 21.37
CA ASP A 184 28.98 -40.81 21.89
C ASP A 184 30.46 -40.71 22.35
N PRO A 185 30.78 -41.05 23.61
CA PRO A 185 32.17 -41.09 24.10
C PRO A 185 33.08 -42.02 23.31
N VAL A 186 32.53 -43.05 22.65
CA VAL A 186 33.30 -44.08 21.94
C VAL A 186 33.37 -43.81 20.44
N THR A 187 32.24 -43.55 19.77
CA THR A 187 32.22 -43.32 18.31
C THR A 187 32.32 -41.84 17.91
N HIS A 188 32.22 -40.90 18.87
CA HIS A 188 32.18 -39.45 18.65
C HIS A 188 31.05 -38.94 17.74
N ILE A 189 30.10 -39.80 17.34
CA ILE A 189 28.93 -39.44 16.54
C ILE A 189 27.94 -38.67 17.43
N CYS A 190 27.35 -37.59 16.93
CA CYS A 190 26.31 -36.87 17.67
C CYS A 190 25.03 -37.72 17.74
N PHE A 191 24.34 -37.69 18.88
CA PHE A 191 23.08 -38.43 19.03
C PHE A 191 22.01 -38.00 18.02
N ILE A 192 22.04 -36.74 17.59
CA ILE A 192 21.16 -36.25 16.53
C ILE A 192 21.43 -36.91 15.17
N ASP A 193 22.69 -37.21 14.85
CA ASP A 193 23.08 -37.82 13.57
C ASP A 193 22.66 -39.29 13.51
N GLU A 194 22.53 -39.95 14.67
CA GLU A 194 21.95 -41.30 14.78
C GLU A 194 20.44 -41.34 14.52
N ILE A 195 19.73 -40.28 14.90
CA ILE A 195 18.28 -40.19 14.76
C ILE A 195 17.90 -39.75 13.33
N ILE A 196 18.71 -38.88 12.73
CA ILE A 196 18.50 -38.29 11.39
C ILE A 196 19.16 -39.14 10.26
N LYS A 197 19.56 -40.40 10.51
CA LYS A 197 20.23 -41.28 9.52
C LYS A 197 19.47 -41.48 8.18
N ASP A 198 18.20 -41.07 8.06
CA ASP A 198 17.34 -41.29 6.89
C ASP A 198 16.74 -40.02 6.23
N ASN A 199 17.49 -38.90 6.14
CA ASN A 199 17.00 -37.68 5.46
C ASN A 199 15.68 -37.13 6.06
N GLN A 200 15.41 -37.46 7.32
CA GLN A 200 14.21 -37.07 8.07
C GLN A 200 14.30 -35.59 8.45
N ALA A 201 13.14 -34.92 8.45
CA ALA A 201 13.06 -33.52 8.85
C ALA A 201 13.35 -33.38 10.35
N ASP A 202 13.93 -32.26 10.74
CA ASP A 202 14.30 -31.94 12.12
C ASP A 202 13.14 -32.12 13.11
N ILE A 203 13.45 -32.48 14.35
CA ILE A 203 12.46 -32.84 15.39
C ILE A 203 11.56 -31.65 15.71
N LEU A 204 12.13 -30.45 15.87
CA LEU A 204 11.37 -29.23 16.08
C LEU A 204 10.48 -28.89 14.88
N TYR A 205 10.94 -29.13 13.66
CA TYR A 205 10.16 -28.87 12.45
C TYR A 205 8.96 -29.81 12.32
N THR A 206 9.14 -31.11 12.56
CA THR A 206 8.04 -32.07 12.53
C THR A 206 7.03 -31.79 13.65
N PHE A 207 7.53 -31.44 14.84
CA PHE A 207 6.69 -31.02 15.95
C PHE A 207 5.91 -29.73 15.63
N TRP A 208 6.56 -28.67 15.13
CA TRP A 208 5.90 -27.40 14.80
C TRP A 208 4.83 -27.52 13.71
N ASN A 209 5.09 -28.33 12.68
CA ASN A 209 4.05 -28.63 11.69
C ASN A 209 2.87 -29.39 12.32
N SER A 210 3.14 -30.30 13.26
CA SER A 210 2.06 -30.97 14.02
C SER A 210 1.28 -29.98 14.89
N VAL A 211 1.95 -29.01 15.53
CA VAL A 211 1.30 -27.94 16.33
C VAL A 211 0.36 -27.10 15.45
N THR A 212 0.84 -26.60 14.31
CA THR A 212 0.05 -25.77 13.40
C THR A 212 -1.11 -26.54 12.77
N GLU A 213 -0.92 -27.82 12.46
CA GLU A 213 -1.99 -28.71 12.00
C GLU A 213 -3.06 -28.96 13.08
N ILE A 214 -2.65 -29.26 14.33
CA ILE A 214 -3.57 -29.45 15.46
C ILE A 214 -4.40 -28.19 15.71
N LEU A 215 -3.76 -27.02 15.73
CA LEU A 215 -4.46 -25.74 15.89
C LEU A 215 -5.49 -25.54 14.78
N THR A 216 -5.10 -25.78 13.52
CA THR A 216 -5.99 -25.65 12.36
C THR A 216 -7.20 -26.58 12.49
N LEU A 217 -6.98 -27.88 12.70
CA LEU A 217 -8.04 -28.89 12.73
C LEU A 217 -8.97 -28.69 13.93
N LYS A 218 -8.43 -28.53 15.14
CA LYS A 218 -9.24 -28.41 16.36
C LYS A 218 -10.00 -27.10 16.42
N PHE A 219 -9.43 -25.99 15.96
CA PHE A 219 -10.15 -24.72 15.92
C PHE A 219 -11.31 -24.79 14.93
N GLN A 220 -11.11 -25.38 13.75
CA GLN A 220 -12.17 -25.58 12.76
C GLN A 220 -13.26 -26.52 13.29
N GLN A 221 -12.90 -27.65 13.91
CA GLN A 221 -13.88 -28.57 14.51
C GLN A 221 -14.71 -27.87 15.59
N ALA A 222 -14.06 -27.14 16.50
CA ALA A 222 -14.73 -26.41 17.58
C ALA A 222 -15.68 -25.32 17.05
N THR A 223 -15.24 -24.51 16.08
CA THR A 223 -16.08 -23.45 15.50
C THR A 223 -17.20 -23.98 14.61
N ASN A 224 -17.02 -25.13 13.95
CA ASN A 224 -18.10 -25.79 13.22
C ASN A 224 -19.15 -26.38 14.17
N SER A 225 -18.74 -26.83 15.36
CA SER A 225 -19.65 -27.33 16.39
C SER A 225 -20.38 -26.21 17.16
N SER A 226 -19.83 -24.99 17.17
CA SER A 226 -20.29 -23.87 17.98
C SER A 226 -20.33 -22.54 17.22
N THR A 227 -21.55 -22.07 16.96
CA THR A 227 -21.77 -20.75 16.35
C THR A 227 -21.23 -19.61 17.21
N PHE A 228 -21.19 -19.79 18.54
CA PHE A 228 -20.67 -18.79 19.48
C PHE A 228 -19.16 -18.62 19.40
N LEU A 229 -18.41 -19.74 19.33
CA LEU A 229 -16.96 -19.71 19.11
C LEU A 229 -16.64 -19.14 17.74
N LYS A 230 -17.39 -19.53 16.71
CA LYS A 230 -17.26 -18.98 15.37
C LYS A 230 -17.45 -17.47 15.34
N GLN A 231 -18.50 -16.95 15.98
CA GLN A 231 -18.73 -15.51 16.12
C GLN A 231 -17.64 -14.80 16.92
N ALA A 232 -17.00 -15.47 17.88
CA ALA A 232 -15.89 -14.91 18.64
C ALA A 232 -14.63 -14.78 17.79
N PHE A 233 -14.22 -15.85 17.12
CA PHE A 233 -13.00 -15.87 16.32
C PHE A 233 -13.12 -14.98 15.09
N GLU A 234 -14.25 -15.01 14.37
CA GLU A 234 -14.44 -14.16 13.19
C GLU A 234 -14.70 -12.69 13.54
N GLY A 235 -15.27 -12.40 14.71
CA GLY A 235 -15.63 -11.03 15.12
C GLY A 235 -14.49 -10.28 15.79
N GLU A 236 -13.69 -10.99 16.59
CA GLU A 236 -12.55 -10.45 17.35
C GLU A 236 -11.22 -11.03 16.87
N TYR A 237 -11.14 -11.41 15.58
CA TYR A 237 -9.93 -11.92 14.93
C TYR A 237 -8.64 -11.13 15.25
N PRO A 238 -8.63 -9.78 15.27
CA PRO A 238 -7.43 -9.01 15.64
C PRO A 238 -6.88 -9.34 17.03
N LYS A 239 -7.75 -9.70 18.00
CA LYS A 239 -7.29 -10.16 19.32
C LYS A 239 -6.61 -11.54 19.24
N LEU A 240 -7.18 -12.46 18.46
CA LEU A 240 -6.60 -13.77 18.21
C LEU A 240 -5.24 -13.65 17.51
N LEU A 241 -5.15 -12.79 16.49
CA LEU A 241 -3.89 -12.52 15.79
C LEU A 241 -2.84 -11.90 16.70
N ARG A 242 -3.24 -11.01 17.63
CA ARG A 242 -2.33 -10.47 18.65
C ARG A 242 -1.74 -11.58 19.52
N LEU A 243 -2.56 -12.53 19.99
CA LEU A 243 -2.09 -13.67 20.78
C LEU A 243 -1.07 -14.53 20.01
N TYR A 244 -1.30 -14.74 18.72
CA TYR A 244 -0.38 -15.47 17.83
C TYR A 244 0.94 -14.71 17.62
N ASN A 245 0.86 -13.39 17.38
CA ASN A 245 2.03 -12.53 17.24
C ASN A 245 2.86 -12.49 18.54
N ASP A 246 2.21 -12.45 19.70
CA ASP A 246 2.88 -12.47 21.00
C ASP A 246 3.49 -13.85 21.31
N LEU A 247 2.81 -14.94 20.95
CA LEU A 247 3.38 -16.30 21.00
C LEU A 247 4.66 -16.39 20.15
N TRP A 248 4.60 -15.94 18.90
CA TRP A 248 5.73 -16.00 17.98
C TRP A 248 6.94 -15.20 18.49
N LYS A 249 6.72 -13.97 18.97
CA LYS A 249 7.78 -13.15 19.59
C LYS A 249 8.41 -13.85 20.79
N ARG A 250 7.61 -14.51 21.64
CA ARG A 250 8.12 -15.26 22.80
C ARG A 250 8.96 -16.46 22.39
N LEU A 251 8.53 -17.21 21.37
CA LEU A 251 9.31 -18.33 20.81
C LEU A 251 10.66 -17.84 20.26
N GLN A 252 10.69 -16.70 19.57
CA GLN A 252 11.94 -16.09 19.09
C GLN A 252 12.88 -15.68 20.24
N GLN A 253 12.35 -15.00 21.26
CA GLN A 253 13.13 -14.58 22.43
C GLN A 253 13.68 -15.76 23.23
N TYR A 254 12.86 -16.80 23.40
CA TYR A 254 13.23 -18.00 24.14
C TYR A 254 14.39 -18.74 23.46
N SER A 255 14.32 -18.85 22.13
CA SER A 255 15.38 -19.43 21.32
C SER A 255 16.71 -18.67 21.45
N GLN A 256 16.68 -17.32 21.39
CA GLN A 256 17.86 -16.46 21.57
C GLN A 256 18.48 -16.61 22.98
N SER A 257 17.65 -16.67 24.02
CA SER A 257 18.09 -16.84 25.41
C SER A 257 18.84 -18.16 25.63
N ILE A 258 18.31 -19.26 25.09
CA ILE A 258 18.98 -20.56 25.17
C ILE A 258 20.28 -20.57 24.37
N GLN A 259 20.37 -19.83 23.26
CA GLN A 259 21.61 -19.68 22.48
C GLN A 259 22.74 -19.10 23.35
N ASN A 260 22.43 -18.04 24.11
CA ASN A 260 23.41 -17.32 24.94
C ASN A 260 23.78 -18.04 26.24
N SER A 261 22.88 -18.80 26.87
CA SER A 261 23.15 -19.45 28.17
C SER A 261 24.10 -20.64 28.11
N ILE A 262 24.36 -21.18 26.91
CA ILE A 262 25.16 -22.40 26.72
C ILE A 262 26.49 -22.11 26.00
N THR A 263 26.70 -20.90 25.46
CA THR A 263 28.02 -20.45 24.96
C THR A 263 28.94 -20.00 26.09
N THR A 264 28.38 -19.60 27.23
CA THR A 264 29.13 -19.17 28.42
C THR A 264 29.60 -20.31 29.33
N GLY A 265 29.29 -21.58 29.01
CA GLY A 265 29.65 -22.77 29.79
C GLY A 265 30.85 -23.57 29.26
N GLY A 266 31.54 -23.11 28.22
CA GLY A 266 32.74 -23.75 27.67
C GLY A 266 34.01 -23.02 28.10
N ASN A 267 34.95 -23.74 28.70
CA ASN A 267 36.23 -23.27 29.23
C ASN A 267 36.89 -22.09 28.49
N SER A 268 37.26 -21.08 29.27
CA SER A 268 38.23 -20.05 28.93
C SER A 268 39.62 -20.68 28.70
N ASP A 269 40.06 -20.77 27.44
CA ASP A 269 41.45 -20.54 27.03
C ASP A 269 41.58 -20.55 25.49
N SER A 270 41.49 -19.37 24.89
CA SER A 270 42.12 -19.07 23.60
C SER A 270 42.35 -17.56 23.48
N PRO A 271 43.52 -17.10 23.01
CA PRO A 271 43.88 -15.68 22.99
C PRO A 271 43.15 -14.90 21.87
N PRO A 272 43.09 -13.56 21.97
CA PRO A 272 42.21 -12.73 21.17
C PRO A 272 42.88 -12.29 19.86
N GLU A 273 42.24 -12.49 18.71
CA GLU A 273 42.50 -11.64 17.53
C GLU A 273 41.36 -11.64 16.50
N LEU A 274 40.98 -10.41 16.14
CA LEU A 274 40.22 -9.90 14.99
C LEU A 274 38.68 -9.76 15.07
N PRO A 275 38.15 -8.63 14.55
CA PRO A 275 36.78 -8.18 14.81
C PRO A 275 35.75 -9.01 14.04
N ALA A 276 34.63 -9.28 14.70
CA ALA A 276 33.46 -10.00 14.20
C ALA A 276 33.03 -9.52 12.81
N ALA A 277 33.47 -10.24 11.78
CA ALA A 277 32.78 -10.27 10.50
C ALA A 277 31.55 -11.14 10.70
N GLU A 278 30.37 -10.50 10.67
CA GLU A 278 29.04 -11.06 10.47
C GLU A 278 28.99 -12.60 10.45
N GLU A 279 29.04 -13.22 11.63
CA GLU A 279 28.64 -14.62 11.76
C GLU A 279 27.14 -14.65 11.52
N ASP A 280 26.76 -15.13 10.32
CA ASP A 280 25.41 -15.51 9.95
C ASP A 280 24.67 -16.10 11.16
N THR A 281 23.71 -15.34 11.68
CA THR A 281 22.74 -15.79 12.67
C THR A 281 22.05 -17.03 12.11
N GLN A 282 22.46 -18.23 12.54
CA GLN A 282 21.79 -19.49 12.19
C GLN A 282 20.31 -19.41 12.60
N ASP A 283 19.44 -19.30 11.59
CA ASP A 283 18.00 -19.17 11.73
C ASP A 283 17.35 -20.40 12.40
N LEU A 284 17.09 -20.21 13.70
CA LEU A 284 15.94 -20.58 14.54
C LEU A 284 15.14 -21.88 14.35
N PHE A 285 14.98 -22.47 13.15
CA PHE A 285 14.03 -23.58 12.95
C PHE A 285 14.49 -24.73 12.04
N MET A 286 15.54 -24.59 11.23
CA MET A 286 15.96 -25.67 10.31
C MET A 286 17.36 -25.46 9.71
N LEU A 287 18.05 -26.58 9.49
CA LEU A 287 18.91 -26.78 8.32
C LEU A 287 18.09 -26.47 7.05
N LYS A 288 18.35 -25.31 6.42
CA LYS A 288 17.69 -24.74 5.22
C LYS A 288 16.96 -25.76 4.32
N LYS A 289 15.62 -25.87 4.46
CA LYS A 289 14.74 -26.05 3.29
C LYS A 289 14.41 -24.63 2.79
N GLN A 290 14.77 -24.32 1.55
CA GLN A 290 14.82 -22.94 1.01
C GLN A 290 13.47 -22.18 0.98
N ASP A 291 12.32 -22.83 1.25
CA ASP A 291 10.98 -22.26 1.05
C ASP A 291 10.04 -22.31 2.29
N TYR A 292 10.50 -22.67 3.49
CA TYR A 292 9.61 -22.83 4.66
C TYR A 292 9.70 -21.66 5.65
N ASP A 293 8.57 -20.99 5.87
CA ASP A 293 8.41 -19.94 6.89
C ASP A 293 7.51 -20.43 8.05
N PRO A 294 8.08 -20.68 9.24
CA PRO A 294 7.34 -21.13 10.42
C PRO A 294 6.33 -20.11 10.96
N GLU A 295 6.58 -18.79 10.80
CA GLU A 295 5.63 -17.75 11.21
C GLU A 295 4.39 -17.79 10.32
N LYS A 296 4.63 -17.93 9.01
CA LYS A 296 3.56 -18.06 8.02
C LYS A 296 2.72 -19.31 8.26
N ALA A 297 3.35 -20.46 8.52
CA ALA A 297 2.61 -21.70 8.81
C ALA A 297 1.68 -21.55 10.03
N LEU A 298 2.11 -20.81 11.06
CA LEU A 298 1.28 -20.50 12.22
C LEU A 298 0.12 -19.56 11.85
N LYS A 299 0.37 -18.50 11.09
CA LYS A 299 -0.66 -17.55 10.65
C LYS A 299 -1.67 -18.18 9.68
N ASP A 300 -1.23 -19.09 8.81
CA ASP A 300 -2.07 -19.81 7.86
C ASP A 300 -3.17 -20.63 8.55
N SER A 301 -2.93 -21.10 9.79
CA SER A 301 -3.96 -21.77 10.61
C SER A 301 -5.19 -20.89 10.89
N LEU A 302 -5.04 -19.56 10.78
CA LEU A 302 -6.10 -18.57 11.04
C LEU A 302 -6.75 -18.01 9.77
N GLN A 303 -6.30 -18.40 8.58
CA GLN A 303 -6.70 -17.80 7.29
C GLN A 303 -8.22 -17.77 7.08
N PHE A 304 -8.93 -18.80 7.53
CA PHE A 304 -10.40 -18.89 7.45
C PHE A 304 -11.08 -17.75 8.23
N TYR A 305 -10.60 -17.47 9.44
CA TYR A 305 -11.16 -16.42 10.30
C TYR A 305 -10.78 -15.03 9.83
N GLU A 306 -9.56 -14.86 9.31
CA GLU A 306 -9.12 -13.61 8.68
C GLU A 306 -10.04 -13.24 7.50
N SER A 307 -10.29 -14.20 6.60
CA SER A 307 -11.13 -13.99 5.43
C SER A 307 -12.57 -13.58 5.82
N ALA A 308 -13.13 -14.25 6.83
CA ALA A 308 -14.46 -13.90 7.37
C ALA A 308 -14.46 -12.52 8.05
N TYR A 309 -13.42 -12.18 8.82
CA TYR A 309 -13.27 -10.87 9.44
C TYR A 309 -13.17 -9.75 8.40
N LEU A 310 -12.34 -9.93 7.38
CA LEU A 310 -12.14 -8.96 6.29
C LEU A 310 -13.43 -8.76 5.48
N SER A 311 -14.20 -9.82 5.24
CA SER A 311 -15.52 -9.70 4.60
C SER A 311 -16.47 -8.85 5.45
N LYS A 312 -16.51 -9.06 6.77
CA LYS A 312 -17.35 -8.26 7.67
C LYS A 312 -16.85 -6.83 7.82
N SER A 313 -15.53 -6.62 7.82
CA SER A 313 -14.91 -5.29 7.82
C SER A 313 -15.33 -4.50 6.58
N LEU A 314 -15.29 -5.13 5.40
CA LEU A 314 -15.76 -4.50 4.17
C LEU A 314 -17.25 -4.12 4.26
N SER A 315 -18.11 -5.01 4.78
CA SER A 315 -19.53 -4.69 5.00
C SER A 315 -19.71 -3.49 5.95
N ARG A 316 -19.04 -3.49 7.10
CA ARG A 316 -19.08 -2.36 8.06
C ARG A 316 -18.61 -1.04 7.45
N LEU A 317 -17.64 -1.08 6.54
CA LEU A 317 -17.16 0.09 5.82
C LEU A 317 -18.14 0.54 4.72
N PHE A 318 -18.85 -0.39 4.08
CA PHE A 318 -19.82 -0.09 3.02
C PHE A 318 -21.17 0.39 3.56
N ASP A 319 -21.59 -0.08 4.73
CA ASP A 319 -22.90 0.26 5.30
C ASP A 319 -23.10 1.78 5.47
N PRO A 320 -22.16 2.56 6.05
CA PRO A 320 -22.25 4.01 6.10
C PRO A 320 -22.37 4.66 4.72
N ILE A 321 -21.66 4.15 3.71
CA ILE A 321 -21.76 4.68 2.33
C ILE A 321 -23.16 4.45 1.77
N ASN A 322 -23.69 3.24 1.91
CA ASN A 322 -25.02 2.89 1.39
C ASN A 322 -26.15 3.63 2.10
N LEU A 323 -25.98 3.97 3.39
CA LEU A 323 -26.94 4.78 4.14
C LEU A 323 -27.00 6.22 3.63
N VAL A 324 -25.84 6.80 3.31
CA VAL A 324 -25.73 8.19 2.84
C VAL A 324 -26.11 8.33 1.36
N PHE A 325 -25.96 7.25 0.58
CA PHE A 325 -26.42 7.16 -0.81
C PHE A 325 -27.61 6.21 -0.96
N PRO A 326 -28.81 6.57 -0.47
CA PRO A 326 -29.98 5.73 -0.62
C PRO A 326 -30.36 5.55 -2.09
N PRO A 327 -30.94 4.40 -2.48
CA PRO A 327 -31.34 4.16 -3.85
C PRO A 327 -32.37 5.20 -4.31
N GLY A 328 -32.04 5.95 -5.37
CA GLY A 328 -32.86 7.05 -5.88
C GLY A 328 -32.62 8.41 -5.20
N GLY A 329 -31.73 8.48 -4.21
CA GLY A 329 -31.27 9.74 -3.62
C GLY A 329 -30.54 10.60 -4.64
N ARG A 330 -30.82 11.91 -4.64
CA ARG A 330 -30.18 12.89 -5.54
C ARG A 330 -29.26 13.88 -4.81
N ASN A 331 -29.21 13.79 -3.49
CA ASN A 331 -28.47 14.72 -2.65
C ASN A 331 -27.12 14.12 -2.28
N PRO A 332 -26.04 14.91 -2.34
CA PRO A 332 -24.74 14.47 -1.87
C PRO A 332 -24.69 14.39 -0.32
N PRO A 333 -23.71 13.67 0.23
CA PRO A 333 -23.46 13.56 1.66
C PRO A 333 -23.29 14.91 2.37
N SER A 334 -23.87 15.02 3.56
CA SER A 334 -23.62 16.11 4.50
C SER A 334 -22.27 15.94 5.22
N ASN A 335 -21.77 17.02 5.83
CA ASN A 335 -20.50 16.99 6.57
C ASN A 335 -20.50 16.02 7.75
N ASP A 336 -21.61 15.93 8.50
CA ASP A 336 -21.73 15.03 9.65
C ASP A 336 -21.70 13.55 9.22
N GLU A 337 -22.30 13.25 8.06
CA GLU A 337 -22.27 11.92 7.44
C GLU A 337 -20.86 11.54 6.99
N LEU A 338 -20.12 12.48 6.38
CA LEU A 338 -18.72 12.28 6.03
C LEU A 338 -17.85 12.01 7.27
N ASP A 339 -18.04 12.76 8.35
CA ASP A 339 -17.32 12.53 9.61
C ASP A 339 -17.63 11.15 10.20
N SER A 340 -18.86 10.65 10.06
CA SER A 340 -19.26 9.29 10.47
C SER A 340 -18.53 8.20 9.68
N ILE A 341 -18.45 8.36 8.35
CA ILE A 341 -17.69 7.46 7.47
C ILE A 341 -16.22 7.42 7.89
N ILE A 342 -15.62 8.59 8.10
CA ILE A 342 -14.21 8.72 8.47
C ILE A 342 -13.93 8.13 9.85
N LYS A 343 -14.82 8.33 10.83
CA LYS A 343 -14.72 7.68 12.15
C LYS A 343 -14.75 6.15 12.04
N THR A 344 -15.59 5.61 11.17
CA THR A 344 -15.66 4.16 10.92
C THR A 344 -14.35 3.65 10.32
N ILE A 345 -13.81 4.34 9.30
CA ILE A 345 -12.51 4.00 8.69
C ILE A 345 -11.37 4.04 9.72
N ALA A 346 -11.29 5.11 10.51
CA ALA A 346 -10.27 5.25 11.55
C ALA A 346 -10.38 4.14 12.61
N SER A 347 -11.59 3.74 12.98
CA SER A 347 -11.81 2.65 13.93
C SER A 347 -11.32 1.29 13.40
N GLU A 348 -11.53 1.00 12.11
CA GLU A 348 -11.04 -0.24 11.48
C GLU A 348 -9.51 -0.27 11.41
N PHE A 349 -8.85 0.86 11.11
CA PHE A 349 -7.39 0.94 11.16
C PHE A 349 -6.82 0.76 12.57
N ASN A 350 -7.42 1.38 13.58
CA ASN A 350 -6.98 1.22 14.96
C ASN A 350 -7.04 -0.24 15.40
N VAL A 351 -8.10 -0.94 15.02
CA VAL A 351 -8.26 -2.37 15.32
C VAL A 351 -7.27 -3.24 14.53
N ALA A 352 -6.95 -2.88 13.29
CA ALA A 352 -6.00 -3.61 12.43
C ALA A 352 -4.53 -3.40 12.79
N SER A 353 -4.20 -2.36 13.58
CA SER A 353 -2.83 -1.96 13.94
C SER A 353 -2.00 -3.02 14.69
N VAL A 354 -2.63 -4.13 15.12
CA VAL A 354 -1.99 -5.26 15.77
C VAL A 354 -1.04 -6.06 14.86
N ASP A 355 -1.19 -5.94 13.54
CA ASP A 355 -0.39 -6.67 12.55
C ASP A 355 -0.27 -5.88 11.23
N LEU A 356 0.90 -5.99 10.60
CA LEU A 356 1.22 -5.27 9.36
C LEU A 356 0.40 -5.76 8.16
N ASN A 357 0.24 -7.09 8.02
CA ASN A 357 -0.49 -7.71 6.91
C ASN A 357 -1.99 -7.44 7.05
N LEU A 358 -2.51 -7.49 8.28
CA LEU A 358 -3.90 -7.12 8.55
C LEU A 358 -4.16 -5.65 8.24
N SER A 359 -3.26 -4.75 8.65
CA SER A 359 -3.36 -3.31 8.33
C SER A 359 -3.36 -3.06 6.82
N LEU A 360 -2.54 -3.78 6.06
CA LEU A 360 -2.53 -3.75 4.60
C LEU A 360 -3.85 -4.27 4.00
N ALA A 361 -4.38 -5.38 4.51
CA ALA A 361 -5.64 -5.94 4.04
C ALA A 361 -6.83 -5.00 4.32
N VAL A 362 -6.87 -4.37 5.49
CA VAL A 362 -7.88 -3.35 5.83
C VAL A 362 -7.70 -2.10 4.98
N ALA A 363 -6.48 -1.66 4.69
CA ALA A 363 -6.23 -0.55 3.76
C ALA A 363 -6.80 -0.81 2.36
N ARG A 364 -6.69 -2.05 1.85
CA ARG A 364 -7.33 -2.45 0.58
C ARG A 364 -8.85 -2.39 0.66
N ASN A 365 -9.46 -2.78 1.78
CA ASN A 365 -10.90 -2.62 1.98
C ASN A 365 -11.31 -1.15 2.03
N VAL A 366 -10.55 -0.30 2.73
CA VAL A 366 -10.78 1.15 2.76
C VAL A 366 -10.66 1.78 1.37
N ALA A 367 -9.66 1.36 0.57
CA ALA A 367 -9.53 1.81 -0.81
C ALA A 367 -10.76 1.45 -1.66
N LYS A 368 -11.30 0.23 -1.51
CA LYS A 368 -12.57 -0.16 -2.15
C LYS A 368 -13.74 0.69 -1.67
N THR A 369 -13.77 1.08 -0.40
CA THR A 369 -14.82 1.96 0.16
C THR A 369 -14.74 3.37 -0.42
N ILE A 370 -13.54 3.93 -0.56
CA ILE A 370 -13.31 5.22 -1.22
C ILE A 370 -13.76 5.15 -2.69
N GLN A 371 -13.42 4.07 -3.38
CA GLN A 371 -13.88 3.84 -4.76
C GLN A 371 -15.40 3.75 -4.85
N LEU A 372 -16.05 3.02 -3.94
CA LEU A 372 -17.51 2.93 -3.88
C LEU A 372 -18.15 4.31 -3.68
N PHE A 373 -17.60 5.14 -2.78
CA PHE A 373 -18.04 6.52 -2.59
C PHE A 373 -17.89 7.34 -3.88
N GLY A 374 -16.76 7.18 -4.59
CA GLY A 374 -16.53 7.81 -5.90
C GLY A 374 -17.58 7.41 -6.93
N VAL A 375 -17.83 6.11 -7.11
CA VAL A 375 -18.82 5.59 -8.07
C VAL A 375 -20.24 6.09 -7.74
N LYS A 376 -20.63 6.10 -6.46
CA LYS A 376 -21.93 6.61 -6.02
C LYS A 376 -22.06 8.12 -6.25
N SER A 377 -20.98 8.86 -6.03
CA SER A 377 -20.91 10.30 -6.28
C SER A 377 -20.99 10.62 -7.78
N GLU A 378 -20.31 9.83 -8.61
CA GLU A 378 -20.34 9.97 -10.07
C GLU A 378 -21.76 9.78 -10.63
N GLN A 379 -22.54 8.84 -10.09
CA GLN A 379 -23.94 8.62 -10.47
C GLN A 379 -24.85 9.82 -10.19
N LEU A 380 -24.45 10.74 -9.31
CA LEU A 380 -25.18 11.99 -9.03
C LEU A 380 -24.84 13.10 -10.03
N LEU A 381 -23.71 13.02 -10.73
CA LEU A 381 -23.23 14.07 -11.61
C LEU A 381 -24.14 14.26 -12.83
N SER A 382 -24.34 15.52 -13.18
CA SER A 382 -24.96 15.92 -14.45
C SER A 382 -23.84 16.22 -15.47
N THR A 383 -23.95 15.71 -16.69
CA THR A 383 -22.91 15.83 -17.73
C THR A 383 -23.38 16.52 -19.02
N GLN A 384 -24.68 16.81 -19.13
CA GLN A 384 -25.29 17.39 -20.34
C GLN A 384 -25.40 18.92 -20.27
N GLY A 385 -26.26 19.54 -21.09
CA GLY A 385 -26.41 21.00 -21.17
C GLY A 385 -26.68 21.70 -19.84
N ASP A 386 -27.33 21.02 -18.90
CA ASP A 386 -27.53 21.52 -17.54
C ASP A 386 -26.20 21.76 -16.81
N ALA A 387 -25.14 20.98 -17.10
CA ALA A 387 -23.84 21.11 -16.45
C ALA A 387 -22.95 22.19 -17.07
N SER A 388 -23.13 22.50 -18.35
CA SER A 388 -22.24 23.38 -19.12
C SER A 388 -22.77 24.81 -19.34
N GLN A 389 -24.00 25.13 -18.95
CA GLN A 389 -24.55 26.47 -19.17
C GLN A 389 -23.71 27.57 -18.49
N VAL A 390 -23.45 28.69 -19.18
CA VAL A 390 -22.70 29.86 -18.62
C VAL A 390 -23.40 31.22 -18.81
N ILE A 391 -24.70 31.21 -19.13
CA ILE A 391 -25.46 32.41 -19.53
C ILE A 391 -26.31 32.98 -18.37
N GLY A 392 -27.02 32.11 -17.65
CA GLY A 392 -27.94 32.48 -16.57
C GLY A 392 -27.40 32.17 -15.18
N PRO A 393 -28.26 32.05 -14.15
CA PRO A 393 -27.86 31.55 -12.83
C PRO A 393 -27.53 30.04 -12.90
N LEU A 394 -26.87 29.54 -11.85
CA LEU A 394 -26.59 28.10 -11.71
C LEU A 394 -27.84 27.25 -11.94
N THR A 395 -27.70 26.23 -12.78
CA THR A 395 -28.73 25.21 -12.95
C THR A 395 -28.81 24.28 -11.72
N GLU A 396 -29.86 23.47 -11.63
CA GLU A 396 -29.92 22.42 -10.60
C GLU A 396 -28.81 21.36 -10.77
N GLY A 397 -28.47 21.03 -12.01
CA GLY A 397 -27.37 20.11 -12.33
C GLY A 397 -26.02 20.65 -11.87
N GLN A 398 -25.74 21.94 -12.10
CA GLN A 398 -24.51 22.58 -11.64
C GLN A 398 -24.44 22.70 -10.12
N ARG A 399 -25.54 23.10 -9.46
CA ARG A 399 -25.60 23.10 -7.98
C ARG A 399 -25.30 21.71 -7.41
N ARG A 400 -25.82 20.66 -8.04
CA ARG A 400 -25.54 19.27 -7.63
C ARG A 400 -24.08 18.90 -7.87
N ASN A 401 -23.51 19.21 -9.04
CA ASN A 401 -22.10 18.94 -9.33
C ASN A 401 -21.18 19.66 -8.34
N VAL A 402 -21.44 20.93 -8.03
CA VAL A 402 -20.71 21.70 -7.00
C VAL A 402 -20.77 20.97 -5.66
N ALA A 403 -21.96 20.60 -5.21
CA ALA A 403 -22.13 19.94 -3.92
C ALA A 403 -21.43 18.57 -3.87
N VAL A 404 -21.47 17.79 -4.96
CA VAL A 404 -20.73 16.53 -5.09
C VAL A 404 -19.22 16.74 -5.03
N VAL A 405 -18.69 17.73 -5.76
CA VAL A 405 -17.25 18.06 -5.77
C VAL A 405 -16.80 18.51 -4.37
N ASN A 406 -17.61 19.30 -3.66
CA ASN A 406 -17.31 19.70 -2.28
C ASN A 406 -17.29 18.50 -1.33
N SER A 407 -18.25 17.57 -1.43
CA SER A 407 -18.24 16.32 -0.63
C SER A 407 -17.03 15.45 -0.93
N LEU A 408 -16.64 15.29 -2.20
CA LEU A 408 -15.45 14.55 -2.62
C LEU A 408 -14.17 15.20 -2.08
N TYR A 409 -14.06 16.52 -2.18
CA TYR A 409 -12.93 17.29 -1.65
C TYR A 409 -12.82 17.13 -0.14
N LYS A 410 -13.93 17.25 0.59
CA LYS A 410 -13.98 17.10 2.04
C LYS A 410 -13.56 15.69 2.47
N LEU A 411 -14.07 14.65 1.80
CA LEU A 411 -13.65 13.27 2.04
C LEU A 411 -12.13 13.12 1.86
N ASN A 412 -11.57 13.67 0.78
CA ASN A 412 -10.13 13.62 0.51
C ASN A 412 -9.33 14.27 1.65
N GLN A 413 -9.70 15.48 2.06
CA GLN A 413 -9.06 16.20 3.17
C GLN A 413 -9.12 15.42 4.49
N LEU A 414 -10.28 14.86 4.83
CA LEU A 414 -10.44 14.07 6.05
C LEU A 414 -9.61 12.77 6.00
N MET A 415 -9.56 12.10 4.86
CA MET A 415 -8.72 10.91 4.68
C MET A 415 -7.23 11.22 4.77
N LEU A 416 -6.75 12.30 4.16
CA LEU A 416 -5.36 12.75 4.30
C LEU A 416 -5.01 13.04 5.76
N LYS A 417 -5.93 13.63 6.53
CA LYS A 417 -5.77 13.86 7.97
C LYS A 417 -5.70 12.55 8.76
N VAL A 418 -6.50 11.54 8.41
CA VAL A 418 -6.41 10.20 9.02
C VAL A 418 -5.04 9.58 8.76
N LEU A 419 -4.55 9.63 7.51
CA LEU A 419 -3.22 9.12 7.15
C LEU A 419 -2.10 9.81 7.93
N SER A 420 -2.17 11.14 8.11
CA SER A 420 -1.16 11.85 8.90
C SER A 420 -1.22 11.54 10.40
N THR A 421 -2.39 11.15 10.91
CA THR A 421 -2.58 10.84 12.34
C THR A 421 -2.12 9.43 12.68
N LEU A 422 -2.26 8.49 11.73
CA LEU A 422 -1.85 7.10 11.89
C LEU A 422 -0.35 6.94 11.57
N SER A 423 0.52 7.30 12.53
CA SER A 423 1.98 7.26 12.36
C SER A 423 2.58 5.85 12.19
N SER A 424 1.81 4.78 12.42
CA SER A 424 2.24 3.38 12.36
C SER A 424 1.77 2.61 11.13
N LEU A 425 1.17 3.28 10.14
CA LEU A 425 0.65 2.60 8.94
C LEU A 425 1.80 2.17 8.01
N PRO A 426 1.83 0.93 7.50
CA PRO A 426 2.79 0.51 6.48
C PRO A 426 2.76 1.41 5.23
N SER A 427 3.93 1.68 4.64
CA SER A 427 4.03 2.50 3.42
C SER A 427 3.20 1.95 2.25
N ALA A 428 3.17 0.63 2.08
CA ALA A 428 2.34 -0.02 1.06
C ALA A 428 0.83 0.18 1.28
N ALA A 429 0.39 0.25 2.55
CA ALA A 429 -1.00 0.54 2.90
C ALA A 429 -1.34 2.01 2.63
N GLU A 430 -0.45 2.93 3.01
CA GLU A 430 -0.59 4.36 2.71
C GLU A 430 -0.69 4.61 1.20
N GLN A 431 0.20 4.00 0.40
CA GLN A 431 0.20 4.15 -1.05
C GLN A 431 -1.10 3.64 -1.68
N THR A 432 -1.63 2.52 -1.18
CA THR A 432 -2.91 1.96 -1.66
C THR A 432 -4.06 2.95 -1.47
N ILE A 433 -4.08 3.68 -0.35
CA ILE A 433 -5.12 4.68 -0.07
C ILE A 433 -4.89 5.94 -0.90
N ARG A 434 -3.64 6.40 -1.05
CA ARG A 434 -3.30 7.56 -1.90
C ARG A 434 -3.74 7.36 -3.35
N MET A 435 -3.52 6.18 -3.92
CA MET A 435 -4.00 5.86 -5.27
C MET A 435 -5.53 5.93 -5.39
N ALA A 436 -6.26 5.51 -4.36
CA ALA A 436 -7.72 5.65 -4.35
C ALA A 436 -8.17 7.13 -4.25
N LEU A 437 -7.42 7.96 -3.52
CA LEU A 437 -7.68 9.41 -3.43
C LEU A 437 -7.34 10.16 -4.72
N GLU A 438 -6.32 9.73 -5.48
CA GLU A 438 -6.02 10.27 -6.81
C GLU A 438 -7.19 10.04 -7.78
N ALA A 439 -7.84 8.87 -7.73
CA ALA A 439 -9.05 8.61 -8.51
C ALA A 439 -10.21 9.55 -8.14
N ILE A 440 -10.33 9.93 -6.86
CA ILE A 440 -11.32 10.93 -6.41
C ILE A 440 -11.00 12.31 -6.98
N GLN A 441 -9.72 12.73 -7.00
CA GLN A 441 -9.31 14.00 -7.59
C GLN A 441 -9.58 14.04 -9.10
N ALA A 442 -9.32 12.94 -9.80
CA ALA A 442 -9.66 12.81 -11.22
C ALA A 442 -11.18 12.94 -11.46
N LEU A 443 -12.00 12.32 -10.60
CA LEU A 443 -13.46 12.47 -10.67
C LEU A 443 -13.91 13.92 -10.42
N MET A 444 -13.30 14.63 -9.47
CA MET A 444 -13.56 16.06 -9.26
C MET A 444 -13.27 16.87 -10.53
N GLY A 445 -12.15 16.60 -11.21
CA GLY A 445 -11.80 17.26 -12.47
C GLY A 445 -12.84 17.00 -13.56
N ASN A 446 -13.21 15.73 -13.76
CA ASN A 446 -14.22 15.34 -14.74
C ASN A 446 -15.59 15.98 -14.47
N ALA A 447 -15.96 16.19 -13.21
CA ALA A 447 -17.22 16.84 -12.83
C ALA A 447 -17.27 18.34 -13.17
N VAL A 448 -16.12 19.01 -13.13
CA VAL A 448 -15.99 20.46 -13.40
C VAL A 448 -15.69 20.74 -14.87
N GLN A 449 -15.12 19.79 -15.60
CA GLN A 449 -14.69 19.93 -16.99
C GLN A 449 -15.77 20.47 -17.96
N PRO A 450 -17.05 20.04 -17.92
CA PRO A 450 -18.08 20.56 -18.83
C PRO A 450 -18.32 22.07 -18.67
N LEU A 451 -18.20 22.58 -17.44
CA LEU A 451 -18.31 24.01 -17.16
C LEU A 451 -17.06 24.75 -17.67
N LEU A 452 -15.86 24.22 -17.44
CA LEU A 452 -14.60 24.81 -17.90
C LEU A 452 -14.57 24.94 -19.43
N ASN A 453 -14.94 23.89 -20.16
CA ASN A 453 -14.98 23.90 -21.62
C ASN A 453 -15.93 24.99 -22.15
N SER A 454 -17.12 25.11 -21.55
CA SER A 454 -18.11 26.12 -21.95
C SER A 454 -17.64 27.56 -21.66
N VAL A 455 -16.91 27.75 -20.55
CA VAL A 455 -16.26 29.03 -20.25
C VAL A 455 -15.18 29.34 -21.29
N GLU A 456 -14.35 28.37 -21.65
CA GLU A 456 -13.32 28.53 -22.68
C GLU A 456 -13.90 28.89 -24.05
N ASP A 457 -14.93 28.14 -24.50
CA ASP A 457 -15.64 28.41 -25.76
C ASP A 457 -16.25 29.82 -25.78
N SER A 458 -16.85 30.24 -24.66
CA SER A 458 -17.45 31.57 -24.54
C SER A 458 -16.39 32.68 -24.53
N VAL A 459 -15.25 32.47 -23.86
CA VAL A 459 -14.12 33.40 -23.89
C VAL A 459 -13.57 33.53 -25.32
N GLU A 460 -13.41 32.44 -26.05
CA GLU A 460 -12.98 32.47 -27.45
C GLU A 460 -13.99 33.23 -28.32
N ALA A 461 -15.28 32.94 -28.19
CA ALA A 461 -16.33 33.62 -28.93
C ALA A 461 -16.32 35.14 -28.69
N ILE A 462 -16.15 35.59 -27.45
CA ILE A 462 -16.04 37.01 -27.10
C ILE A 462 -14.79 37.62 -27.73
N ILE A 463 -13.62 36.97 -27.63
CA ILE A 463 -12.37 37.49 -28.19
C ILE A 463 -12.44 37.64 -29.71
N ILE A 464 -13.11 36.72 -30.43
CA ILE A 464 -13.27 36.78 -31.89
C ILE A 464 -14.06 38.01 -32.33
N THR A 465 -14.98 38.54 -31.50
CA THR A 465 -15.73 39.78 -31.84
C THR A 465 -14.83 41.01 -31.97
N MET A 466 -13.57 40.95 -31.53
CA MET A 466 -12.54 41.97 -31.80
C MET A 466 -12.49 42.35 -33.28
N HIS A 467 -12.68 41.41 -34.20
CA HIS A 467 -12.64 41.67 -35.66
C HIS A 467 -13.85 42.43 -36.20
N GLN A 468 -14.87 42.65 -35.37
CA GLN A 468 -16.04 43.47 -35.70
C GLN A 468 -15.82 44.95 -35.32
N GLU A 469 -14.77 45.27 -34.56
CA GLU A 469 -14.43 46.65 -34.19
C GLU A 469 -13.58 47.36 -35.25
N ASP A 470 -13.72 48.68 -35.33
CA ASP A 470 -12.92 49.51 -36.23
C ASP A 470 -11.60 49.95 -35.56
N PHE A 471 -10.49 49.34 -36.00
CA PHE A 471 -9.12 49.69 -35.64
C PHE A 471 -8.39 50.55 -36.70
N ALA A 472 -9.05 50.90 -37.81
CA ALA A 472 -8.42 51.66 -38.91
C ALA A 472 -8.31 53.17 -38.62
N GLY A 473 -9.08 53.67 -37.66
CA GLY A 473 -9.20 55.11 -37.36
C GLY A 473 -7.90 55.82 -36.95
N SER A 474 -7.79 57.09 -37.35
CA SER A 474 -6.76 58.05 -36.90
C SER A 474 -7.05 58.54 -35.47
N SER A 475 -6.01 58.89 -34.72
CA SER A 475 -6.14 59.37 -33.33
C SER A 475 -7.00 60.63 -33.24
N SER A 476 -8.25 60.52 -32.80
CA SER A 476 -9.00 61.68 -32.34
C SER A 476 -8.31 62.17 -31.08
N GLY A 477 -7.77 63.40 -31.04
CA GLY A 477 -6.99 63.97 -29.93
C GLY A 477 -7.74 64.17 -28.60
N LYS A 478 -8.64 63.25 -28.25
CA LYS A 478 -9.26 63.11 -26.93
C LYS A 478 -8.35 62.24 -26.05
N PRO A 479 -8.08 62.65 -24.80
CA PRO A 479 -7.13 61.98 -23.91
C PRO A 479 -7.57 60.61 -23.41
N ASP A 480 -8.87 60.31 -23.41
CA ASP A 480 -9.38 58.99 -23.00
C ASP A 480 -9.51 58.07 -24.22
N VAL A 481 -8.66 57.04 -24.26
CA VAL A 481 -8.82 55.90 -25.17
C VAL A 481 -9.78 54.92 -24.51
N PRO A 482 -11.05 54.83 -24.96
CA PRO A 482 -12.02 53.95 -24.33
C PRO A 482 -11.61 52.48 -24.51
N CYS A 483 -11.80 51.68 -23.45
CA CYS A 483 -11.69 50.23 -23.52
C CYS A 483 -12.67 49.67 -24.56
N SER A 484 -12.19 48.77 -25.41
CA SER A 484 -12.95 48.13 -26.48
C SER A 484 -14.17 47.37 -25.92
N LEU A 485 -15.23 47.25 -26.70
CA LEU A 485 -16.50 46.67 -26.26
C LEU A 485 -16.34 45.18 -25.95
N TYR A 486 -15.65 44.43 -26.80
CA TYR A 486 -15.39 43.00 -26.56
C TYR A 486 -14.60 42.79 -25.26
N MET A 487 -13.72 43.72 -24.91
CA MET A 487 -12.91 43.63 -23.69
C MET A 487 -13.73 43.93 -22.43
N LYS A 488 -14.65 44.90 -22.49
CA LYS A 488 -15.64 45.13 -21.42
C LYS A 488 -16.56 43.92 -21.23
N GLU A 489 -17.01 43.33 -22.33
CA GLU A 489 -17.82 42.11 -22.31
C GLU A 489 -17.05 40.94 -21.68
N LEU A 490 -15.80 40.73 -22.07
CA LEU A 490 -14.93 39.70 -21.51
C LEU A 490 -14.73 39.86 -20.00
N GLN A 491 -14.43 41.08 -19.54
CA GLN A 491 -14.29 41.38 -18.11
C GLN A 491 -15.59 41.12 -17.34
N GLY A 492 -16.72 41.56 -17.88
CA GLY A 492 -18.03 41.32 -17.29
C GLY A 492 -18.39 39.83 -17.23
N PHE A 493 -18.09 39.08 -18.30
CA PHE A 493 -18.29 37.64 -18.39
C PHE A 493 -17.43 36.91 -17.34
N ILE A 494 -16.11 37.11 -17.33
CA ILE A 494 -15.21 36.44 -16.38
C ILE A 494 -15.57 36.76 -14.94
N SER A 495 -15.85 38.04 -14.63
CA SER A 495 -16.24 38.45 -13.28
C SER A 495 -17.51 37.73 -12.82
N ARG A 496 -18.51 37.61 -13.70
CA ARG A 496 -19.74 36.85 -13.41
C ARG A 496 -19.45 35.37 -13.20
N ILE A 497 -18.65 34.74 -14.06
CA ILE A 497 -18.34 33.30 -13.95
C ILE A 497 -17.65 32.97 -12.61
N VAL A 498 -16.67 33.77 -12.21
CA VAL A 498 -15.97 33.57 -10.94
C VAL A 498 -16.91 33.73 -9.76
N ASN A 499 -17.76 34.76 -9.76
CA ASN A 499 -18.64 35.06 -8.63
C ASN A 499 -19.85 34.13 -8.53
N ASP A 500 -20.45 33.76 -9.65
CA ASP A 500 -21.72 33.02 -9.67
C ASP A 500 -21.50 31.50 -9.71
N TYR A 501 -20.38 31.03 -10.28
CA TYR A 501 -20.11 29.60 -10.46
C TYR A 501 -18.96 29.13 -9.59
N PHE A 502 -17.74 29.63 -9.83
CA PHE A 502 -16.54 29.09 -9.20
C PHE A 502 -16.46 29.34 -7.69
N LYS A 503 -17.02 30.45 -7.20
CA LYS A 503 -17.08 30.78 -5.76
C LYS A 503 -17.77 29.72 -4.90
N ASN A 504 -18.65 28.89 -5.48
CA ASN A 504 -19.39 27.87 -4.74
C ASN A 504 -18.60 26.59 -4.46
N PHE A 505 -17.43 26.42 -5.10
CA PHE A 505 -16.53 25.31 -4.81
C PHE A 505 -15.66 25.63 -3.60
N GLU A 506 -15.56 24.70 -2.66
CA GLU A 506 -14.69 24.86 -1.48
C GLU A 506 -13.21 24.61 -1.83
N CYS A 507 -12.94 23.82 -2.87
CA CYS A 507 -11.61 23.46 -3.35
C CYS A 507 -11.00 24.57 -4.23
N MET A 508 -10.84 25.78 -3.70
CA MET A 508 -10.38 26.94 -4.47
C MET A 508 -9.04 26.71 -5.18
N ASP A 509 -8.08 26.05 -4.52
CA ASP A 509 -6.78 25.78 -5.12
C ASP A 509 -6.89 24.88 -6.37
N PHE A 510 -7.71 23.84 -6.27
CA PHE A 510 -7.99 22.93 -7.38
C PHE A 510 -8.67 23.64 -8.56
N ILE A 511 -9.59 24.57 -8.27
CA ILE A 511 -10.27 25.37 -9.29
C ILE A 511 -9.29 26.35 -9.94
N TYR A 512 -8.44 27.03 -9.17
CA TYR A 512 -7.43 27.94 -9.72
C TYR A 512 -6.48 27.25 -10.68
N ASP A 513 -6.02 26.04 -10.35
CA ASP A 513 -5.14 25.26 -11.23
C ASP A 513 -5.82 24.96 -12.59
N SER A 514 -7.14 24.82 -12.58
CA SER A 514 -7.94 24.60 -13.80
C SER A 514 -8.22 25.91 -14.56
N THR A 515 -8.58 26.99 -13.86
CA THR A 515 -8.92 28.29 -14.47
C THR A 515 -7.68 29.05 -14.95
N GLU A 516 -6.50 28.77 -14.40
CA GLU A 516 -5.23 29.30 -14.90
C GLU A 516 -4.98 28.85 -16.35
N ASN A 517 -5.36 27.62 -16.73
CA ASN A 517 -5.27 27.18 -18.12
C ASN A 517 -6.19 28.00 -19.04
N ILE A 518 -7.40 28.34 -18.58
CA ILE A 518 -8.32 29.22 -19.32
C ILE A 518 -7.71 30.61 -19.47
N ALA A 519 -7.10 31.17 -18.43
CA ALA A 519 -6.42 32.47 -18.49
C ALA A 519 -5.25 32.47 -19.48
N GLN A 520 -4.41 31.43 -19.46
CA GLN A 520 -3.31 31.26 -20.40
C GLN A 520 -3.81 31.19 -21.85
N ARG A 521 -4.86 30.39 -22.08
CA ARG A 521 -5.50 30.24 -23.39
C ARG A 521 -6.12 31.54 -23.88
N ALA A 522 -6.82 32.26 -23.02
CA ALA A 522 -7.43 33.54 -23.34
C ALA A 522 -6.37 34.55 -23.83
N ILE A 523 -5.22 34.63 -23.15
CA ILE A 523 -4.10 35.47 -23.59
C ILE A 523 -3.57 35.05 -24.97
N GLN A 524 -3.39 33.75 -25.21
CA GLN A 524 -2.92 33.25 -26.50
C GLN A 524 -3.90 33.56 -27.63
N LEU A 525 -5.20 33.37 -27.40
CA LEU A 525 -6.27 33.71 -28.33
C LEU A 525 -6.33 35.21 -28.60
N PHE A 526 -6.19 36.04 -27.56
CA PHE A 526 -6.15 37.50 -27.69
C PHE A 526 -5.00 37.94 -28.59
N ILE A 527 -3.77 37.45 -28.34
CA ILE A 527 -2.58 37.84 -29.11
C ILE A 527 -2.66 37.32 -30.55
N ARG A 528 -3.16 36.08 -30.73
CA ARG A 528 -3.43 35.52 -32.06
C ARG A 528 -4.38 36.42 -32.84
N ASN A 529 -5.54 36.76 -32.28
CA ASN A 529 -6.54 37.58 -32.97
C ASN A 529 -6.05 39.01 -33.20
N ALA A 530 -5.35 39.61 -32.22
CA ALA A 530 -4.71 40.91 -32.38
C ALA A 530 -3.68 40.93 -33.52
N SER A 531 -2.94 39.83 -33.73
CA SER A 531 -1.98 39.70 -34.83
C SER A 531 -2.62 39.58 -36.21
N LEU A 532 -3.92 39.28 -36.29
CA LEU A 532 -4.67 39.07 -37.54
C LEU A 532 -5.47 40.30 -38.00
N LEU A 533 -5.42 41.41 -37.25
CA LEU A 533 -6.17 42.64 -37.57
C LEU A 533 -5.68 43.30 -38.86
N LYS A 534 -6.53 43.42 -39.88
CA LYS A 534 -6.10 43.85 -41.23
C LYS A 534 -5.67 45.32 -41.35
N SER A 535 -6.26 46.22 -40.57
CA SER A 535 -6.06 47.67 -40.70
C SER A 535 -5.88 48.30 -39.33
N LEU A 536 -4.62 48.60 -38.97
CA LEU A 536 -4.27 49.15 -37.67
C LEU A 536 -3.70 50.57 -37.82
N GLY A 537 -4.57 51.57 -37.67
CA GLY A 537 -4.19 52.99 -37.66
C GLY A 537 -3.57 53.42 -36.33
N GLU A 538 -3.02 54.64 -36.24
CA GLU A 538 -2.41 55.16 -34.99
C GLU A 538 -3.40 55.19 -33.82
N GLY A 539 -4.66 55.54 -34.06
CA GLY A 539 -5.71 55.47 -33.04
C GLY A 539 -6.04 54.03 -32.62
N GLY A 540 -6.07 53.11 -33.58
CA GLY A 540 -6.25 51.67 -33.34
C GLY A 540 -5.10 51.04 -32.54
N LYS A 541 -3.84 51.43 -32.81
CA LYS A 541 -2.67 50.98 -32.03
C LYS A 541 -2.79 51.39 -30.56
N MET A 542 -3.19 52.64 -30.30
CA MET A 542 -3.40 53.13 -28.94
C MET A 542 -4.54 52.39 -28.23
N ARG A 543 -5.65 52.12 -28.92
CA ARG A 543 -6.76 51.32 -28.38
C ARG A 543 -6.35 49.89 -28.08
N LEU A 544 -5.71 49.22 -29.02
CA LEU A 544 -5.21 47.86 -28.81
C LEU A 544 -4.19 47.84 -27.66
N ALA A 545 -3.29 48.82 -27.56
CA ALA A 545 -2.35 48.91 -26.44
C ALA A 545 -3.04 49.13 -25.08
N ALA A 546 -4.21 49.79 -25.03
CA ALA A 546 -5.05 49.85 -23.84
C ALA A 546 -5.67 48.47 -23.56
N ASP A 547 -6.19 47.79 -24.59
CA ASP A 547 -6.75 46.43 -24.47
C ASP A 547 -5.73 45.41 -23.94
N PHE A 548 -4.45 45.52 -24.28
CA PHE A 548 -3.39 44.69 -23.68
C PHE A 548 -3.31 44.85 -22.15
N ALA A 549 -3.51 46.06 -21.62
CA ALA A 549 -3.57 46.29 -20.18
C ALA A 549 -4.90 45.79 -19.57
N GLN A 550 -6.00 45.96 -20.30
CA GLN A 550 -7.32 45.50 -19.88
C GLN A 550 -7.45 43.97 -19.90
N MET A 551 -6.72 43.28 -20.78
CA MET A 551 -6.64 41.83 -20.84
C MET A 551 -5.99 41.25 -19.59
N GLU A 552 -4.92 41.89 -19.10
CA GLU A 552 -4.26 41.54 -17.83
C GLU A 552 -5.24 41.65 -16.65
N LEU A 553 -6.08 42.69 -16.63
CA LEU A 553 -7.15 42.85 -15.63
C LEU A 553 -8.29 41.84 -15.83
N ALA A 554 -8.62 41.49 -17.07
CA ALA A 554 -9.72 40.59 -17.39
C ALA A 554 -9.46 39.16 -16.90
N VAL A 555 -8.23 38.66 -17.04
CA VAL A 555 -7.87 37.31 -16.60
C VAL A 555 -7.48 37.22 -15.13
N ALA A 556 -7.20 38.35 -14.48
CA ALA A 556 -6.77 38.38 -13.09
C ALA A 556 -7.68 37.58 -12.13
N PRO A 557 -9.03 37.59 -12.25
CA PRO A 557 -9.92 36.80 -11.39
C PRO A 557 -9.80 35.26 -11.57
N LEU A 558 -9.20 34.78 -12.67
CA LEU A 558 -9.07 33.35 -12.99
C LEU A 558 -7.78 32.73 -12.44
N CYS A 559 -6.91 33.52 -11.81
CA CYS A 559 -5.60 33.06 -11.36
C CYS A 559 -5.25 33.69 -10.01
N ARG A 560 -4.36 33.03 -9.25
CA ARG A 560 -3.87 33.59 -7.98
C ARG A 560 -3.08 34.87 -8.20
N ARG A 561 -2.20 34.86 -9.22
CA ARG A 561 -1.42 36.00 -9.69
C ARG A 561 -1.21 35.89 -11.20
N VAL A 562 -1.36 36.99 -11.92
CA VAL A 562 -1.18 37.01 -13.39
C VAL A 562 0.26 36.67 -13.81
N SER A 563 1.24 36.97 -12.95
CA SER A 563 2.65 36.58 -13.15
C SER A 563 2.86 35.07 -13.24
N ASP A 564 1.99 34.29 -12.60
CA ASP A 564 2.11 32.84 -12.48
C ASP A 564 1.68 32.13 -13.77
N LEU A 565 1.04 32.84 -14.72
CA LEU A 565 0.72 32.36 -16.07
C LEU A 565 1.96 32.17 -16.97
N GLY A 566 3.16 32.45 -16.46
CA GLY A 566 4.44 32.05 -17.05
C GLY A 566 4.67 32.59 -18.47
N LYS A 567 4.79 31.68 -19.44
CA LYS A 567 5.08 32.03 -20.84
C LYS A 567 3.99 32.91 -21.47
N SER A 568 2.71 32.63 -21.18
CA SER A 568 1.58 33.39 -21.73
C SER A 568 1.59 34.84 -21.24
N TYR A 569 1.88 35.09 -19.96
CA TYR A 569 2.02 36.45 -19.44
C TYR A 569 3.21 37.19 -20.08
N ARG A 570 4.37 36.54 -20.18
CA ARG A 570 5.53 37.12 -20.87
C ARG A 570 5.21 37.45 -22.34
N LEU A 571 4.49 36.58 -23.03
CA LEU A 571 4.02 36.81 -24.40
C LEU A 571 3.19 38.10 -24.51
N LEU A 572 2.22 38.31 -23.61
CA LEU A 572 1.41 39.53 -23.56
C LEU A 572 2.27 40.79 -23.36
N ARG A 573 3.21 40.73 -22.42
CA ARG A 573 4.10 41.85 -22.08
C ARG A 573 5.11 42.15 -23.20
N SER A 574 5.64 41.13 -23.86
CA SER A 574 6.61 41.26 -24.96
C SER A 574 5.99 41.70 -26.27
N PHE A 575 4.72 41.37 -26.53
CA PHE A 575 4.05 41.76 -27.77
C PHE A 575 3.58 43.23 -27.76
N ARG A 576 3.11 43.73 -26.61
CA ARG A 576 2.54 45.10 -26.51
C ARG A 576 3.47 46.22 -27.05
N PRO A 577 4.78 46.26 -26.77
CA PRO A 577 5.67 47.29 -27.31
C PRO A 577 5.84 47.21 -28.83
N LEU A 578 5.67 46.02 -29.43
CA LEU A 578 5.85 45.80 -30.87
C LEU A 578 4.79 46.55 -31.71
N LEU A 579 3.65 46.90 -31.11
CA LEU A 579 2.59 47.67 -31.77
C LEU A 579 3.11 49.01 -32.32
N PHE A 580 4.08 49.64 -31.64
CA PHE A 580 4.59 50.97 -31.95
C PHE A 580 5.97 50.98 -32.62
N GLN A 581 6.55 49.82 -32.90
CA GLN A 581 7.86 49.70 -33.56
C GLN A 581 7.72 49.63 -35.09
N THR A 582 8.78 49.95 -35.83
CA THR A 582 8.84 49.73 -37.29
C THR A 582 8.98 48.25 -37.62
N SER A 583 8.71 47.87 -38.87
CA SER A 583 8.75 46.46 -39.28
C SER A 583 10.15 45.85 -39.14
N GLU A 584 11.21 46.65 -39.36
CA GLU A 584 12.61 46.26 -39.19
C GLU A 584 12.94 46.03 -37.71
N HIS A 585 12.53 46.96 -36.84
CA HIS A 585 12.76 46.84 -35.40
C HIS A 585 12.04 45.64 -34.80
N ILE A 586 10.81 45.35 -35.25
CA ILE A 586 10.08 44.15 -34.83
C ILE A 586 10.84 42.88 -35.22
N ALA A 587 11.28 42.76 -36.47
CA ALA A 587 11.99 41.58 -36.95
C ALA A 587 13.34 41.36 -36.24
N SER A 588 13.97 42.44 -35.79
CA SER A 588 15.23 42.42 -35.04
C SER A 588 15.07 42.23 -33.52
N SER A 589 13.84 42.28 -33.00
CA SER A 589 13.58 42.24 -31.55
C SER A 589 14.02 40.90 -30.94
N PRO A 590 14.73 40.91 -29.80
CA PRO A 590 15.20 39.68 -29.15
C PRO A 590 14.04 38.81 -28.62
N ALA A 591 12.85 39.38 -28.46
CA ALA A 591 11.67 38.62 -28.03
C ALA A 591 11.13 37.68 -29.12
N VAL A 592 11.50 37.89 -30.39
CA VAL A 592 10.98 37.14 -31.53
C VAL A 592 11.74 35.82 -31.72
N GLY A 593 11.01 34.71 -31.65
CA GLY A 593 11.55 33.36 -31.69
C GLY A 593 11.80 32.75 -30.30
N ASP A 594 12.00 33.57 -29.27
CA ASP A 594 12.15 33.11 -27.88
C ASP A 594 10.80 33.13 -27.14
N ILE A 595 10.21 34.32 -26.98
CA ILE A 595 8.94 34.50 -26.26
C ILE A 595 7.76 34.59 -27.24
N VAL A 596 7.91 35.37 -28.31
CA VAL A 596 6.88 35.57 -29.33
C VAL A 596 7.18 34.67 -30.54
N PRO A 597 6.28 33.74 -30.92
CA PRO A 597 6.49 32.87 -32.07
C PRO A 597 6.70 33.64 -33.39
N TYR A 598 7.56 33.11 -34.26
CA TYR A 598 7.83 33.69 -35.58
C TYR A 598 6.57 33.78 -36.43
N SER A 599 5.72 32.75 -36.37
CA SER A 599 4.43 32.70 -37.06
C SER A 599 3.52 33.84 -36.62
N THR A 600 3.41 34.13 -35.32
CA THR A 600 2.61 35.24 -34.79
C THR A 600 3.11 36.61 -35.27
N ILE A 601 4.43 36.83 -35.31
CA ILE A 601 5.00 38.08 -35.83
C ILE A 601 4.77 38.22 -37.33
N LEU A 602 4.93 37.14 -38.10
CA LEU A 602 4.66 37.15 -39.53
C LEU A 602 3.18 37.46 -39.82
N HIS A 603 2.25 36.91 -39.04
CA HIS A 603 0.83 37.32 -39.07
C HIS A 603 0.66 38.81 -38.80
N PHE A 604 1.32 39.32 -37.74
CA PHE A 604 1.27 40.74 -37.42
C PHE A 604 1.85 41.64 -38.52
N LEU A 605 2.87 41.20 -39.27
CA LEU A 605 3.42 41.98 -40.38
C LEU A 605 2.47 42.08 -41.58
N PHE A 606 1.55 41.12 -41.78
CA PHE A 606 0.49 41.25 -42.79
C PHE A 606 -0.46 42.42 -42.51
N THR A 607 -0.62 42.84 -41.25
CA THR A 607 -1.43 44.03 -40.89
C THR A 607 -0.86 45.34 -41.44
N ARG A 608 0.43 45.33 -41.79
CA ARG A 608 1.19 46.47 -42.35
C ARG A 608 1.41 46.31 -43.86
N ALA A 609 0.91 45.23 -44.43
CA ALA A 609 1.07 44.92 -45.84
C ALA A 609 0.02 45.64 -46.70
N PRO A 610 0.32 45.95 -47.97
CA PRO A 610 -0.68 46.47 -48.89
C PRO A 610 -1.79 45.42 -49.16
N PRO A 611 -2.98 45.84 -49.62
CA PRO A 611 -4.13 44.95 -49.81
C PRO A 611 -3.89 43.80 -50.80
N ASP A 612 -2.91 43.94 -51.70
CA ASP A 612 -2.48 42.91 -52.63
C ASP A 612 -1.76 41.73 -51.96
N LEU A 613 -1.10 41.96 -50.82
CA LEU A 613 -0.43 40.92 -50.04
C LEU A 613 -1.40 40.37 -49.00
N LYS A 614 -2.21 39.40 -49.42
CA LYS A 614 -3.24 38.78 -48.59
C LYS A 614 -2.64 37.83 -47.54
N PRO A 615 -3.13 37.85 -46.28
CA PRO A 615 -2.72 36.86 -45.27
C PRO A 615 -3.23 35.45 -45.62
N PRO A 616 -2.67 34.40 -45.00
CA PRO A 616 -2.96 33.01 -45.35
C PRO A 616 -4.45 32.64 -45.37
N HIS A 617 -5.20 33.04 -44.34
CA HIS A 617 -6.64 32.76 -44.24
C HIS A 617 -7.47 33.42 -45.35
N GLN A 618 -7.14 34.65 -45.75
CA GLN A 618 -7.82 35.34 -46.86
C GLN A 618 -7.50 34.71 -48.20
N ARG A 619 -6.28 34.18 -48.38
CA ARG A 619 -5.94 33.42 -49.60
C ARG A 619 -6.69 32.10 -49.66
N ALA A 620 -6.82 31.40 -48.54
CA ALA A 620 -7.51 30.12 -48.44
C ALA A 620 -9.04 30.26 -48.35
N GLU A 621 -9.58 31.49 -48.40
CA GLU A 621 -11.01 31.80 -48.24
C GLU A 621 -11.60 31.26 -46.93
N TRP A 622 -10.79 31.25 -45.87
CA TRP A 622 -11.21 30.83 -44.53
C TRP A 622 -11.70 32.02 -43.72
N SER A 623 -12.77 31.80 -42.95
CA SER A 623 -13.17 32.72 -41.89
C SER A 623 -12.10 32.77 -40.80
N ILE A 624 -12.08 33.85 -40.02
CA ILE A 624 -11.12 34.01 -38.93
C ILE A 624 -11.31 32.90 -37.88
N ALA A 625 -12.56 32.53 -37.57
CA ALA A 625 -12.87 31.42 -36.67
C ALA A 625 -12.30 30.08 -37.19
N ARG A 626 -12.52 29.77 -38.48
CA ARG A 626 -11.94 28.56 -39.11
C ARG A 626 -10.41 28.58 -39.09
N TYR A 627 -9.80 29.76 -39.25
CA TYR A 627 -8.36 29.89 -39.19
C TYR A 627 -7.80 29.75 -37.78
N SER A 628 -8.47 30.31 -36.76
CA SER A 628 -8.12 30.10 -35.35
C SER A 628 -8.13 28.61 -35.03
N GLN A 629 -9.20 27.89 -35.40
CA GLN A 629 -9.28 26.45 -35.22
C GLN A 629 -8.13 25.70 -35.92
N TRP A 630 -7.82 26.06 -37.18
CA TRP A 630 -6.71 25.44 -37.91
C TRP A 630 -5.37 25.64 -37.20
N LEU A 631 -5.14 26.82 -36.59
CA LEU A 631 -3.92 27.10 -35.81
C LEU A 631 -3.85 26.25 -34.53
N ASP A 632 -4.98 25.86 -33.96
CA ASP A 632 -5.01 24.94 -32.81
C ASP A 632 -4.74 23.50 -33.22
N ASP A 633 -5.33 23.06 -34.34
CA ASP A 633 -5.09 21.71 -34.89
C ASP A 633 -3.63 21.54 -35.37
N HIS A 634 -2.90 22.63 -35.62
CA HIS A 634 -1.51 22.65 -36.09
C HIS A 634 -0.62 23.42 -35.10
N PRO A 635 -0.25 22.83 -33.94
CA PRO A 635 0.59 23.48 -32.94
C PRO A 635 2.04 23.65 -33.38
N SER A 636 2.48 22.86 -34.35
CA SER A 636 3.82 22.91 -34.93
C SER A 636 4.07 24.25 -35.62
N GLU A 637 5.11 24.96 -35.16
CA GLU A 637 5.53 26.22 -35.77
C GLU A 637 5.91 26.02 -37.25
N LYS A 638 6.44 24.85 -37.62
CA LYS A 638 6.81 24.50 -38.99
C LYS A 638 5.62 24.58 -39.94
N ASP A 639 4.50 23.99 -39.55
CA ASP A 639 3.31 23.87 -40.39
C ASP A 639 2.68 25.25 -40.62
N ARG A 640 2.66 26.07 -39.55
CA ARG A 640 2.23 27.48 -39.61
C ARG A 640 3.12 28.29 -40.55
N LEU A 641 4.44 28.13 -40.46
CA LEU A 641 5.41 28.82 -41.32
C LEU A 641 5.31 28.38 -42.79
N ILE A 642 5.04 27.10 -43.06
CA ILE A 642 4.82 26.60 -44.43
C ILE A 642 3.57 27.25 -45.04
N LEU A 643 2.48 27.37 -44.29
CA LEU A 643 1.27 28.03 -44.77
C LEU A 643 1.53 29.52 -45.08
N ILE A 644 2.26 30.21 -44.20
CA ILE A 644 2.69 31.61 -44.41
C ILE A 644 3.59 31.74 -45.64
N ARG A 645 4.56 30.83 -45.81
CA ARG A 645 5.43 30.78 -46.99
C ARG A 645 4.61 30.73 -48.27
N GLY A 646 3.61 29.84 -48.31
CA GLY A 646 2.69 29.76 -49.43
C GLY A 646 2.07 31.12 -49.74
N ALA A 647 1.51 31.82 -48.75
CA ALA A 647 0.91 33.14 -48.94
C ALA A 647 1.89 34.17 -49.54
N LEU A 648 3.14 34.19 -49.06
CA LEU A 648 4.19 35.06 -49.60
C LEU A 648 4.57 34.70 -51.05
N GLU A 649 4.67 33.42 -51.38
CA GLU A 649 4.97 32.94 -52.74
C GLU A 649 3.87 33.32 -53.74
N ALA A 650 2.60 33.21 -53.35
CA ALA A 650 1.49 33.63 -54.18
C ALA A 650 1.48 35.14 -54.46
N TYR A 651 1.89 35.96 -53.49
CA TYR A 651 2.09 37.39 -53.72
C TYR A 651 3.17 37.65 -54.77
N VAL A 652 4.31 36.94 -54.70
CA VAL A 652 5.37 37.05 -55.72
C VAL A 652 4.85 36.69 -57.11
N GLN A 653 4.10 35.60 -57.22
CA GLN A 653 3.50 35.19 -58.49
C GLN A 653 2.54 36.26 -59.03
N SER A 654 1.71 36.84 -58.15
CA SER A 654 0.80 37.93 -58.52
C SER A 654 1.54 39.19 -58.97
N VAL A 655 2.63 39.59 -58.30
CA VAL A 655 3.43 40.77 -58.69
C VAL A 655 4.11 40.53 -60.05
N ARG A 656 4.67 39.33 -60.27
CA ARG A 656 5.27 38.94 -61.56
C ARG A 656 4.25 38.92 -62.69
N ALA A 657 3.05 38.39 -62.45
CA ALA A 657 1.98 38.34 -63.45
C ALA A 657 1.47 39.74 -63.87
N ARG A 658 1.60 40.74 -62.99
CA ARG A 658 1.23 42.14 -63.26
C ARG A 658 2.41 42.99 -63.76
N GLU A 659 3.56 42.40 -64.06
CA GLU A 659 4.81 43.09 -64.45
C GLU A 659 5.27 44.17 -63.45
N GLY A 660 4.98 43.98 -62.15
CA GLY A 660 5.38 44.90 -61.09
C GLY A 660 6.90 44.96 -60.91
N LYS A 661 7.45 46.18 -60.82
CA LYS A 661 8.90 46.41 -60.71
C LYS A 661 9.44 46.43 -59.28
N GLU A 662 8.55 46.54 -58.29
CA GLU A 662 8.90 46.66 -56.86
C GLU A 662 7.97 45.80 -55.99
N PHE A 663 8.51 45.26 -54.90
CA PHE A 663 7.74 44.57 -53.86
C PHE A 663 7.34 45.54 -52.75
N ALA A 664 6.29 45.20 -51.99
CA ALA A 664 5.92 45.94 -50.79
C ALA A 664 7.12 46.08 -49.80
N PRO A 665 7.34 47.24 -49.16
CA PRO A 665 8.47 47.44 -48.23
C PRO A 665 8.56 46.42 -47.09
N VAL A 666 7.41 45.89 -46.62
CA VAL A 666 7.37 44.87 -45.57
C VAL A 666 7.74 43.46 -46.06
N TYR A 667 7.62 43.19 -47.37
CA TYR A 667 7.81 41.85 -47.94
C TYR A 667 9.25 41.31 -47.75
N PRO A 668 10.33 42.05 -48.06
CA PRO A 668 11.70 41.58 -47.82
C PRO A 668 11.97 41.23 -46.34
N ILE A 669 11.39 42.01 -45.42
CA ILE A 669 11.52 41.79 -43.97
C ILE A 669 10.83 40.49 -43.57
N MET A 670 9.61 40.25 -44.06
CA MET A 670 8.87 39.01 -43.83
C MET A 670 9.63 37.79 -44.40
N LEU A 671 10.24 37.93 -45.57
CA LEU A 671 11.01 36.86 -46.21
C LEU A 671 12.27 36.51 -45.38
N GLN A 672 13.03 37.52 -44.93
CA GLN A 672 14.19 37.32 -44.07
C GLN A 672 13.81 36.64 -42.75
N LEU A 673 12.73 37.12 -42.11
CA LEU A 673 12.25 36.54 -40.86
C LEU A 673 11.78 35.09 -41.05
N LEU A 674 11.07 34.80 -42.14
CA LEU A 674 10.63 33.46 -42.49
C LEU A 674 11.82 32.51 -42.76
N GLN A 675 12.85 32.96 -43.47
CA GLN A 675 14.06 32.16 -43.71
C GLN A 675 14.78 31.82 -42.41
N LYS A 676 14.98 32.81 -41.53
CA LYS A 676 15.56 32.61 -40.19
C LYS A 676 14.73 31.63 -39.36
N ALA A 677 13.40 31.78 -39.35
CA ALA A 677 12.52 30.89 -38.62
C ALA A 677 12.60 29.44 -39.15
N MET A 678 12.59 29.28 -40.47
CA MET A 678 12.66 27.96 -41.11
C MET A 678 14.00 27.26 -40.92
N SER A 679 15.11 27.99 -40.74
CA SER A 679 16.41 27.38 -40.39
C SER A 679 16.49 26.90 -38.94
N ILE A 680 15.67 27.45 -38.05
CA ILE A 680 15.65 27.08 -36.62
C ILE A 680 14.71 25.89 -36.38
N VAL A 681 13.67 25.74 -37.21
CA VAL A 681 12.60 24.73 -37.08
C VAL A 681 12.83 23.50 -37.99
N GLN A 682 13.91 23.50 -38.79
CA GLN A 682 14.43 22.31 -39.47
C GLN A 682 15.11 21.38 -38.48
#